data_AF-A0A0A2XXG1-F1
#
_entry.id   AF-A0A0A2XXG1-F1
#
_cell.length_a   1.000
_cell.length_b   1.000
_cell.length_c   1.000
_cell.angle_alpha   90.00
_cell.angle_beta   90.00
_cell.angle_gamma   90.00
#
_symmetry.space_group_name_H-M   'P 1'
#
loop_
_entity.id
_entity.type
_entity.pdbx_description
1 polymer ?
#
loop_
_entity_poly.entity_id
_entity_poly.type
_entity_poly.pdbx_seq_one_letter_code
_entity_poly.pdbx_strand_id
1 'polypeptide(L)'
;MKKHFLALSVSLALATNAYSVGMPEKLIIFGDSLSDNGNILRFTYNQENVYNEYLANYYGYNSPRHDGNFLTKRNQDGPNYALGGAVANDYLGGLQGSLSPKLSDEINNYLRSRRNTQNQDYKYIFWIGGNDLRLADDDINLGDPNISTDQSQNKKIQGSIEAVETQLKKLLINGKAKFVIVPNAPNIANTPNFTNNFLSDGRIYFDGWKSLLGGRKFLGFGWINKDDVIRFLDDQNNHGRPAKDVIYDAFEFVLRKHYNIPQGKPLTSAAFQELQQWKRQFERVYKAETSLVNTFNQGVDKVIENLKAQHPDVTFIRPNIQLLLDEVMSHYTEFGFNNVSGSAANPFTSAVVGWGAGKGRVAAFEPIDGQKGVKDKNYLWGKGYQFVFADQFHPSPKTHRMIADYIMSLLESESGDPTDLTVRRVSTTPFNSTANNIYHSAEGDGVFHVDMHSNDINKSNLNIFNDGRALFASNGGTIQLTNTNITSQGRLGGIINAELGGKIYLTNGHIDIYRTNPYVAPFGVMVNGQSSEVELNKIKLNTFGKETTAITVGNKATLRLQDSQIKTNGVGANVLNLWDSSATIINSTLNTESEGASAIRVFTNDEGNLLSRLMMKGSTISAEHYAIKVAKNATKNLPVFEASINNSVINGGIYTEKNAKSYFTIDNNSQWNMSKNSSVYQLNLSDSSLNLSQTTDTWQPKTLEIYEGLIAQNARITLGTDLGNDNSQTDKISVSGDSIINGNLQIEKRYSSLGAKTQFGIKIIDLNANKVNIGNLTLANDVTAGLYQYVLSHGGVGADDQSDYYLTSTYIKQDNKIIPIIIAPTLEETAQPVEEPVMPAEVIAKNEQAVPSLAETAQ
;
A
#
# COMPACT_ATOMS: atom_id res chain seq x y z
N MET A 1 -1.96 13.47 -70.09
CA MET A 1 -2.41 12.10 -69.71
C MET A 1 -1.75 11.79 -68.37
N LYS A 2 -2.46 11.39 -67.30
CA LYS A 2 -2.76 9.98 -66.90
C LYS A 2 -1.51 9.05 -67.02
N LYS A 3 -1.10 8.24 -66.03
CA LYS A 3 -1.48 8.02 -64.61
C LYS A 3 -0.46 7.01 -63.98
N HIS A 4 -0.36 6.97 -62.63
CA HIS A 4 0.06 5.82 -61.76
C HIS A 4 1.53 5.53 -61.34
N PHE A 5 1.73 5.60 -60.01
CA PHE A 5 2.46 4.75 -59.05
C PHE A 5 3.43 3.63 -59.50
N LEU A 6 4.57 3.55 -58.81
CA LEU A 6 4.87 2.44 -57.89
C LEU A 6 5.84 2.89 -56.75
N ALA A 7 5.82 2.20 -55.61
CA ALA A 7 6.59 2.52 -54.41
C ALA A 7 8.01 1.92 -54.42
N LEU A 8 8.91 2.49 -53.61
CA LEU A 8 10.11 1.80 -53.15
C LEU A 8 10.32 2.05 -51.65
N SER A 9 10.23 0.97 -50.88
CA SER A 9 10.50 0.94 -49.43
C SER A 9 12.00 0.97 -49.15
N VAL A 10 12.46 1.86 -48.27
CA VAL A 10 13.81 1.82 -47.70
C VAL A 10 13.70 1.44 -46.22
N SER A 11 14.00 0.17 -45.93
CA SER A 11 14.06 -0.37 -44.57
C SER A 11 15.37 0.08 -43.92
N LEU A 12 15.33 1.15 -43.13
CA LEU A 12 16.49 1.58 -42.34
C LEU A 12 16.54 0.80 -41.02
N ALA A 13 17.28 -0.31 -41.00
CA ALA A 13 17.53 -1.07 -39.79
C ALA A 13 18.45 -0.29 -38.84
N LEU A 14 17.85 0.44 -37.90
CA LEU A 14 18.58 1.02 -36.77
C LEU A 14 19.03 -0.11 -35.83
N ALA A 15 20.29 -0.50 -35.97
CA ALA A 15 20.97 -1.28 -34.93
C ALA A 15 21.07 -0.41 -33.67
N THR A 16 20.19 -0.67 -32.71
CA THR A 16 20.25 -0.03 -31.40
C THR A 16 21.48 -0.53 -30.66
N ASN A 17 22.46 0.34 -30.47
CA ASN A 17 23.43 0.16 -29.39
C ASN A 17 22.65 0.23 -28.08
N ALA A 18 22.30 -0.95 -27.55
CA ALA A 18 21.74 -1.09 -26.23
C ALA A 18 22.81 -0.72 -25.20
N TYR A 19 22.96 0.58 -24.95
CA TYR A 19 23.55 1.04 -23.70
C TYR A 19 22.72 0.42 -22.57
N SER A 20 23.35 -0.49 -21.83
CA SER A 20 22.86 -0.92 -20.53
C SER A 20 22.87 0.30 -19.61
N VAL A 21 21.76 1.05 -19.62
CA VAL A 21 21.52 2.12 -18.66
C VAL A 21 21.30 1.43 -17.33
N GLY A 22 22.31 1.48 -16.45
CA GLY A 22 22.20 0.97 -15.09
C GLY A 22 20.99 1.58 -14.38
N MET A 23 20.35 0.81 -13.51
CA MET A 23 19.18 1.30 -12.78
C MET A 23 19.54 2.55 -11.95
N PRO A 24 18.64 3.53 -11.83
CA PRO A 24 18.94 4.78 -11.13
C PRO A 24 19.19 4.55 -9.63
N GLU A 25 20.07 5.35 -9.04
CA GLU A 25 20.38 5.35 -7.60
C GLU A 25 19.72 6.55 -6.92
N LYS A 26 18.37 6.53 -6.88
CA LYS A 26 17.53 7.65 -6.47
C LYS A 26 16.94 7.54 -5.05
N LEU A 27 17.19 6.45 -4.32
CA LEU A 27 16.79 6.29 -2.91
C LEU A 27 17.98 6.64 -2.01
N ILE A 28 17.93 7.82 -1.38
CA ILE A 28 18.95 8.31 -0.45
C ILE A 28 18.56 7.90 0.97
N ILE A 29 19.47 7.30 1.73
CA ILE A 29 19.17 6.68 3.03
C ILE A 29 20.09 7.23 4.12
N PHE A 30 19.50 7.58 5.26
CA PHE A 30 20.15 8.00 6.50
C PHE A 30 19.59 7.20 7.68
N GLY A 31 20.42 6.83 8.64
CA GLY A 31 19.95 6.06 9.78
C GLY A 31 20.98 5.13 10.43
N ASP A 32 20.49 4.17 11.20
CA ASP A 32 21.32 3.23 11.95
C ASP A 32 21.40 1.82 11.34
N SER A 33 21.68 0.81 12.16
CA SER A 33 21.79 -0.60 11.78
C SER A 33 20.53 -1.20 11.17
N LEU A 34 19.35 -0.59 11.38
CA LEU A 34 18.12 -0.99 10.68
C LEU A 34 18.17 -0.69 9.17
N SER A 35 18.99 0.29 8.78
CA SER A 35 19.12 0.81 7.40
C SER A 35 20.48 0.55 6.76
N ASP A 36 21.51 0.20 7.54
CA ASP A 36 22.81 -0.22 7.01
C ASP A 36 22.67 -1.54 6.22
N ASN A 37 22.98 -1.48 4.92
CA ASN A 37 22.91 -2.62 4.01
C ASN A 37 24.29 -3.12 3.53
N GLY A 38 25.37 -2.67 4.19
CA GLY A 38 26.76 -3.06 3.87
C GLY A 38 27.85 -2.03 4.15
N ASN A 39 27.53 -0.85 4.69
CA ASN A 39 28.51 0.18 5.07
C ASN A 39 29.40 -0.30 6.22
N ILE A 40 28.76 -0.89 7.23
CA ILE A 40 29.41 -1.70 8.27
C ILE A 40 29.04 -3.18 8.08
N LEU A 41 27.74 -3.47 8.03
CA LEU A 41 27.18 -4.84 7.99
C LEU A 41 25.67 -4.76 7.69
N ARG A 42 25.08 -5.79 7.07
CA ARG A 42 23.63 -6.04 7.20
C ARG A 42 23.34 -6.62 8.58
N PHE A 43 22.67 -5.89 9.46
CA PHE A 43 22.39 -6.34 10.83
C PHE A 43 21.23 -7.33 10.91
N THR A 44 21.27 -8.36 10.06
CA THR A 44 20.33 -9.48 10.05
C THR A 44 21.09 -10.76 9.69
N TYR A 45 20.48 -11.93 9.86
CA TYR A 45 21.13 -13.20 9.55
C TYR A 45 21.09 -13.53 8.04
N ASN A 46 21.88 -14.51 7.60
CA ASN A 46 22.16 -14.86 6.20
C ASN A 46 22.69 -13.73 5.28
N GLN A 47 22.88 -12.51 5.79
CA GLN A 47 23.15 -11.28 4.99
C GLN A 47 22.07 -10.99 3.95
N GLU A 48 20.84 -11.40 4.24
CA GLU A 48 19.65 -11.13 3.43
C GLU A 48 19.32 -9.64 3.35
N ASN A 49 18.54 -9.28 2.33
CA ASN A 49 18.12 -7.91 2.08
C ASN A 49 17.40 -7.29 3.29
N VAL A 50 17.81 -6.07 3.66
CA VAL A 50 17.08 -5.22 4.61
C VAL A 50 15.97 -4.45 3.90
N TYR A 51 15.02 -3.88 4.67
CA TYR A 51 13.77 -3.30 4.16
C TYR A 51 13.98 -2.28 3.00
N ASN A 52 15.05 -1.49 3.04
CA ASN A 52 15.32 -0.46 2.03
C ASN A 52 15.79 -1.01 0.68
N GLU A 53 16.33 -2.23 0.62
CA GLU A 53 16.68 -2.90 -0.65
C GLU A 53 15.41 -3.37 -1.38
N TYR A 54 14.40 -3.85 -0.64
CA TYR A 54 13.07 -4.13 -1.21
C TYR A 54 12.35 -2.85 -1.67
N LEU A 55 12.50 -1.73 -0.94
CA LEU A 55 11.94 -0.44 -1.38
C LEU A 55 12.66 0.11 -2.61
N ALA A 56 13.97 -0.07 -2.73
CA ALA A 56 14.69 0.29 -3.95
C ALA A 56 14.23 -0.55 -5.15
N ASN A 57 14.04 -1.87 -4.98
CA ASN A 57 13.42 -2.72 -6.00
C ASN A 57 12.00 -2.23 -6.35
N TYR A 58 11.18 -1.91 -5.34
CA TYR A 58 9.85 -1.33 -5.56
C TYR A 58 9.90 -0.01 -6.33
N TYR A 59 10.96 0.79 -6.26
CA TYR A 59 11.12 2.00 -7.07
C TYR A 59 11.84 1.78 -8.43
N GLY A 60 12.22 0.54 -8.76
CA GLY A 60 12.96 0.24 -10.00
C GLY A 60 14.42 0.74 -9.97
N TYR A 61 14.96 0.93 -8.77
CA TYR A 61 16.30 1.45 -8.52
C TYR A 61 17.30 0.33 -8.26
N ASN A 62 18.59 0.64 -8.41
CA ASN A 62 19.66 -0.23 -7.88
C ASN A 62 19.51 -0.39 -6.36
N SER A 63 19.84 -1.58 -5.83
CA SER A 63 20.04 -1.76 -4.38
C SER A 63 21.04 -0.69 -3.91
N PRO A 64 20.68 0.13 -2.90
CA PRO A 64 21.40 1.35 -2.57
C PRO A 64 22.63 1.01 -1.75
N ARG A 65 23.66 0.47 -2.41
CA ARG A 65 24.94 0.07 -1.81
C ARG A 65 25.94 1.23 -1.89
N HIS A 66 26.99 1.14 -1.10
CA HIS A 66 28.06 2.13 -1.05
C HIS A 66 29.31 1.59 -1.75
N ASP A 67 30.03 2.45 -2.46
CA ASP A 67 31.19 2.05 -3.28
C ASP A 67 32.47 1.72 -2.46
N GLY A 68 32.34 1.61 -1.13
CA GLY A 68 33.46 1.39 -0.24
C GLY A 68 33.04 1.03 1.19
N ASN A 69 33.98 0.43 1.92
CA ASN A 69 33.84 0.15 3.35
C ASN A 69 34.29 1.38 4.16
N PHE A 70 33.43 1.88 5.04
CA PHE A 70 33.67 3.08 5.85
C PHE A 70 34.98 3.01 6.65
N LEU A 71 35.37 1.80 7.12
CA LEU A 71 36.62 1.54 7.84
C LEU A 71 37.89 1.78 6.99
N THR A 72 37.77 1.73 5.66
CA THR A 72 38.91 1.91 4.74
C THR A 72 39.07 3.35 4.25
N LYS A 73 38.12 4.25 4.58
CA LYS A 73 38.04 5.64 4.09
C LYS A 73 38.10 5.81 2.56
N ARG A 74 37.93 4.75 1.77
CA ARG A 74 37.76 4.85 0.32
C ARG A 74 36.30 5.14 0.01
N ASN A 75 36.09 6.27 -0.68
CA ASN A 75 34.84 6.73 -1.27
C ASN A 75 33.62 6.71 -0.33
N GLN A 76 33.41 7.81 0.40
CA GLN A 76 32.21 8.02 1.25
C GLN A 76 30.97 8.51 0.44
N ASP A 77 30.92 8.25 -0.86
CA ASP A 77 29.82 8.64 -1.76
C ASP A 77 29.06 7.38 -2.18
N GLY A 78 27.74 7.42 -1.99
CA GLY A 78 26.81 6.34 -2.27
C GLY A 78 25.37 6.79 -1.95
N PRO A 79 24.34 6.08 -2.42
CA PRO A 79 22.95 6.37 -2.05
C PRO A 79 22.64 6.08 -0.57
N ASN A 80 23.29 5.10 0.07
CA ASN A 80 23.08 4.81 1.49
C ASN A 80 24.22 5.33 2.37
N TYR A 81 23.89 6.24 3.29
CA TYR A 81 24.79 6.83 4.28
C TYR A 81 24.63 6.22 5.68
N ALA A 82 23.60 5.41 5.93
CA ALA A 82 23.30 4.84 7.25
C ALA A 82 24.44 3.98 7.79
N LEU A 83 24.77 4.16 9.07
CA LEU A 83 25.83 3.42 9.75
C LEU A 83 25.33 2.68 10.98
N GLY A 84 25.61 1.37 11.05
CA GLY A 84 25.36 0.56 12.24
C GLY A 84 25.87 1.21 13.54
N GLY A 85 24.95 1.51 14.46
CA GLY A 85 25.24 2.17 15.73
C GLY A 85 25.11 3.71 15.72
N ALA A 86 24.65 4.31 14.62
CA ALA A 86 24.45 5.76 14.52
C ALA A 86 23.46 6.30 15.56
N VAL A 87 23.77 7.48 16.11
CA VAL A 87 22.91 8.26 17.01
C VAL A 87 22.41 9.53 16.31
N ALA A 88 21.24 10.02 16.73
CA ALA A 88 20.74 11.34 16.36
C ALA A 88 21.47 12.46 17.15
N ASN A 89 21.71 12.26 18.45
CA ASN A 89 22.37 13.22 19.32
C ASN A 89 23.86 12.94 19.49
N ASP A 90 24.70 13.76 18.85
CA ASP A 90 26.17 13.70 18.81
C ASP A 90 26.90 13.62 20.18
N TYR A 91 26.22 13.96 21.28
CA TYR A 91 26.78 14.07 22.63
C TYR A 91 26.13 13.12 23.67
N LEU A 92 25.24 12.23 23.23
CA LEU A 92 24.53 11.30 24.11
C LEU A 92 25.49 10.28 24.75
N GLY A 93 25.19 9.82 25.97
CA GLY A 93 25.97 8.76 26.63
C GLY A 93 27.44 9.09 26.91
N GLY A 94 27.85 10.37 26.86
CA GLY A 94 29.22 10.80 27.14
C GLY A 94 30.23 10.26 26.12
N LEU A 95 31.34 9.68 26.61
CA LEU A 95 32.41 9.19 25.73
C LEU A 95 31.92 8.12 24.75
N GLN A 96 30.94 7.29 25.14
CA GLN A 96 30.44 6.19 24.30
C GLN A 96 29.71 6.69 23.06
N GLY A 97 28.73 7.60 23.18
CA GLY A 97 28.06 8.18 22.01
C GLY A 97 28.94 9.19 21.26
N SER A 98 29.93 9.81 21.91
CA SER A 98 30.92 10.64 21.21
C SER A 98 31.78 9.84 20.21
N LEU A 99 31.87 8.52 20.39
CA LEU A 99 32.57 7.56 19.53
C LEU A 99 31.63 6.77 18.60
N SER A 100 30.31 6.91 18.74
CA SER A 100 29.35 6.34 17.80
C SER A 100 29.40 7.05 16.44
N PRO A 101 29.00 6.39 15.35
CA PRO A 101 28.58 7.07 14.13
C PRO A 101 27.47 8.09 14.40
N LYS A 102 27.34 9.08 13.52
CA LYS A 102 26.48 10.24 13.76
C LYS A 102 25.64 10.55 12.52
N LEU A 103 24.34 10.64 12.70
CA LEU A 103 23.42 11.09 11.66
C LEU A 103 23.82 12.47 11.09
N SER A 104 24.35 13.35 11.94
CA SER A 104 24.85 14.67 11.53
C SER A 104 25.98 14.56 10.48
N ASP A 105 26.89 13.59 10.62
CA ASP A 105 27.95 13.31 9.65
C ASP A 105 27.41 12.67 8.37
N GLU A 106 26.44 11.77 8.45
CA GLU A 106 25.76 11.18 7.28
C GLU A 106 25.12 12.25 6.39
N ILE A 107 24.32 13.14 6.99
CA ILE A 107 23.70 14.28 6.32
C ILE A 107 24.75 15.25 5.78
N ASN A 108 25.80 15.56 6.56
CA ASN A 108 26.90 16.41 6.11
C ASN A 108 27.64 15.85 4.89
N ASN A 109 27.82 14.53 4.83
CA ASN A 109 28.50 13.86 3.72
C ASN A 109 27.62 13.85 2.47
N TYR A 110 26.32 13.55 2.59
CA TYR A 110 25.38 13.70 1.49
C TYR A 110 25.37 15.12 0.92
N LEU A 111 25.30 16.15 1.77
CA LEU A 111 25.23 17.54 1.32
C LEU A 111 26.50 18.00 0.57
N ARG A 112 27.64 17.35 0.82
CA ARG A 112 28.92 17.56 0.09
C ARG A 112 29.08 16.64 -1.13
N SER A 113 28.29 15.56 -1.22
CA SER A 113 28.33 14.61 -2.34
C SER A 113 27.91 15.27 -3.66
N ARG A 114 28.24 14.63 -4.78
CA ARG A 114 27.74 15.09 -6.09
C ARG A 114 26.24 14.87 -6.25
N ARG A 115 25.68 13.88 -5.53
CA ARG A 115 24.26 13.51 -5.63
C ARG A 115 23.35 14.68 -5.29
N ASN A 116 23.64 15.42 -4.21
CA ASN A 116 22.91 16.61 -3.77
C ASN A 116 22.76 17.72 -4.83
N THR A 117 23.59 17.74 -5.89
CA THR A 117 23.47 18.71 -7.00
C THR A 117 23.08 18.10 -8.34
N GLN A 118 23.01 16.78 -8.46
CA GLN A 118 22.80 16.07 -9.72
C GLN A 118 21.33 15.79 -10.07
N ASN A 119 20.47 15.59 -9.08
CA ASN A 119 19.05 15.27 -9.29
C ASN A 119 18.19 15.90 -8.19
N GLN A 120 16.92 16.17 -8.48
CA GLN A 120 15.95 16.77 -7.55
C GLN A 120 14.84 15.77 -7.14
N ASP A 121 14.62 14.73 -7.96
CA ASP A 121 13.65 13.64 -7.74
C ASP A 121 14.25 12.50 -6.89
N TYR A 122 14.95 12.85 -5.80
CA TYR A 122 15.42 11.87 -4.81
C TYR A 122 14.33 11.54 -3.80
N LYS A 123 14.23 10.26 -3.44
CA LYS A 123 13.38 9.77 -2.37
C LYS A 123 14.29 9.54 -1.17
N TYR A 124 13.89 10.04 -0.01
CA TYR A 124 14.73 9.98 1.18
C TYR A 124 14.13 9.02 2.20
N ILE A 125 14.96 8.18 2.82
CA ILE A 125 14.62 7.48 4.05
C ILE A 125 15.48 8.02 5.18
N PHE A 126 14.85 8.34 6.30
CA PHE A 126 15.48 8.86 7.50
C PHE A 126 14.96 8.03 8.68
N TRP A 127 15.74 7.06 9.17
CA TRP A 127 15.32 6.20 10.28
C TRP A 127 16.41 6.09 11.35
N ILE A 128 16.16 6.74 12.49
CA ILE A 128 17.12 6.92 13.57
C ILE A 128 16.40 6.86 14.92
N GLY A 129 17.18 6.69 16.00
CA GLY A 129 16.73 6.83 17.39
C GLY A 129 16.86 5.56 18.21
N GLY A 130 17.07 4.39 17.59
CA GLY A 130 17.21 3.12 18.32
C GLY A 130 18.44 3.13 19.26
N ASN A 131 19.56 3.70 18.80
CA ASN A 131 20.76 3.86 19.64
C ASN A 131 20.62 4.96 20.68
N ASP A 132 19.89 6.03 20.38
CA ASP A 132 19.63 7.12 21.33
C ASP A 132 18.79 6.61 22.51
N LEU A 133 17.73 5.86 22.22
CA LEU A 133 16.90 5.16 23.20
C LEU A 133 17.75 4.20 24.04
N ARG A 134 18.60 3.36 23.42
CA ARG A 134 19.51 2.43 24.10
C ARG A 134 20.61 3.12 24.95
N LEU A 135 20.90 4.40 24.73
CA LEU A 135 21.82 5.20 25.58
C LEU A 135 21.06 6.06 26.62
N ALA A 136 19.74 6.13 26.51
CA ALA A 136 18.86 6.76 27.48
C ALA A 136 18.27 5.74 28.49
N ASP A 137 18.15 4.47 28.12
CA ASP A 137 17.99 3.28 28.99
C ASP A 137 18.99 3.30 30.17
N ASP A 138 20.22 3.79 29.97
CA ASP A 138 21.21 3.98 31.07
C ASP A 138 20.71 4.89 32.24
N ASP A 139 19.67 5.73 32.04
CA ASP A 139 19.03 6.51 33.11
C ASP A 139 17.94 5.71 33.86
N ILE A 140 17.47 4.61 33.28
CA ILE A 140 16.43 3.72 33.81
C ILE A 140 17.09 2.67 34.70
N ASN A 141 17.21 2.99 35.98
CA ASN A 141 17.75 2.06 36.98
C ASN A 141 16.83 0.83 37.15
N LEU A 142 17.20 -0.27 36.50
CA LEU A 142 16.49 -1.57 36.53
C LEU A 142 16.22 -2.10 37.95
N GLY A 143 17.00 -1.66 38.94
CA GLY A 143 16.88 -2.03 40.35
C GLY A 143 16.12 -1.06 41.24
N ASP A 144 15.65 0.09 40.74
CA ASP A 144 14.93 1.08 41.56
C ASP A 144 13.44 0.69 41.71
N PRO A 145 12.95 0.40 42.93
CA PRO A 145 11.54 0.07 43.18
C PRO A 145 10.62 1.30 43.12
N ASN A 146 11.14 2.51 42.88
CA ASN A 146 10.39 3.76 42.76
C ASN A 146 10.53 4.43 41.39
N ILE A 147 11.18 3.79 40.41
CA ILE A 147 11.40 4.38 39.08
C ILE A 147 10.08 4.85 38.44
N SER A 148 10.13 6.06 37.85
CA SER A 148 9.00 6.65 37.13
C SER A 148 8.69 5.85 35.86
N THR A 149 7.43 5.44 35.72
CA THR A 149 6.92 4.85 34.47
C THR A 149 6.58 5.91 33.41
N ASP A 150 6.64 7.20 33.75
CA ASP A 150 6.56 8.32 32.81
C ASP A 150 7.97 8.88 32.59
N GLN A 151 8.43 8.83 31.34
CA GLN A 151 9.73 9.32 30.88
C GLN A 151 9.59 10.53 29.94
N SER A 152 8.43 11.19 29.90
CA SER A 152 8.18 12.37 29.06
C SER A 152 9.17 13.52 29.27
N GLN A 153 9.74 13.63 30.47
CA GLN A 153 10.72 14.65 30.86
C GLN A 153 12.19 14.18 30.71
N ASN A 154 12.46 13.04 30.08
CA ASN A 154 13.82 12.52 29.91
C ASN A 154 14.64 13.45 29.00
N LYS A 155 15.64 14.12 29.57
CA LYS A 155 16.45 15.15 28.88
C LYS A 155 17.29 14.60 27.73
N LYS A 156 17.76 13.35 27.81
CA LYS A 156 18.50 12.68 26.73
C LYS A 156 17.62 12.54 25.50
N ILE A 157 16.36 12.12 25.68
CA ILE A 157 15.38 11.97 24.60
C ILE A 157 14.93 13.32 24.04
N GLN A 158 14.67 14.33 24.89
CA GLN A 158 14.32 15.67 24.42
C GLN A 158 15.42 16.27 23.50
N GLY A 159 16.69 16.20 23.91
CA GLY A 159 17.81 16.62 23.04
C GLY A 159 17.98 15.78 21.78
N SER A 160 17.51 14.51 21.78
CA SER A 160 17.52 13.66 20.58
C SER A 160 16.41 14.03 19.59
N ILE A 161 15.25 14.46 20.08
CA ILE A 161 14.16 15.03 19.25
C ILE A 161 14.62 16.34 18.59
N GLU A 162 15.26 17.24 19.35
CA GLU A 162 15.85 18.50 18.84
C GLU A 162 16.91 18.24 17.75
N ALA A 163 17.73 17.20 17.93
CA ALA A 163 18.72 16.79 16.93
C ALA A 163 18.06 16.26 15.64
N VAL A 164 16.99 15.45 15.76
CA VAL A 164 16.19 14.99 14.61
C VAL A 164 15.56 16.17 13.86
N GLU A 165 14.96 17.13 14.56
CA GLU A 165 14.42 18.36 13.95
C GLU A 165 15.50 19.12 13.18
N THR A 166 16.68 19.27 13.77
CA THR A 166 17.82 19.96 13.16
C THR A 166 18.27 19.28 11.87
N GLN A 167 18.42 17.96 11.86
CA GLN A 167 18.87 17.23 10.67
C GLN A 167 17.78 17.15 9.58
N LEU A 168 16.50 16.98 9.96
CA LEU A 168 15.40 17.04 9.00
C LEU A 168 15.33 18.42 8.32
N LYS A 169 15.33 19.53 9.09
CA LYS A 169 15.36 20.89 8.53
C LYS A 169 16.51 21.07 7.53
N LYS A 170 17.70 20.58 7.89
CA LYS A 170 18.88 20.64 7.02
C LYS A 170 18.70 19.84 5.73
N LEU A 171 18.09 18.66 5.79
CA LEU A 171 17.78 17.85 4.61
C LEU A 171 16.74 18.51 3.69
N LEU A 172 15.69 19.11 4.25
CA LEU A 172 14.68 19.83 3.46
C LEU A 172 15.24 21.09 2.80
N ILE A 173 16.01 21.90 3.54
CA ILE A 173 16.46 23.23 3.10
C ILE A 173 17.73 23.13 2.26
N ASN A 174 18.78 22.49 2.77
CA ASN A 174 20.08 22.39 2.11
C ASN A 174 20.13 21.21 1.13
N GLY A 175 19.42 20.12 1.44
CA GLY A 175 19.28 18.94 0.58
C GLY A 175 18.11 19.02 -0.41
N LYS A 176 17.28 20.07 -0.31
CA LYS A 176 16.09 20.32 -1.15
C LYS A 176 15.07 19.17 -1.18
N ALA A 177 15.08 18.29 -0.19
CA ALA A 177 14.26 17.08 -0.17
C ALA A 177 12.76 17.38 -0.25
N LYS A 178 12.05 16.73 -1.20
CA LYS A 178 10.60 16.87 -1.41
C LYS A 178 9.79 15.65 -0.98
N PHE A 179 10.44 14.51 -0.75
CA PHE A 179 9.78 13.27 -0.35
C PHE A 179 10.63 12.53 0.69
N VAL A 180 10.14 12.40 1.92
CA VAL A 180 10.88 11.78 3.03
C VAL A 180 10.03 10.72 3.72
N ILE A 181 10.53 9.50 3.80
CA ILE A 181 10.00 8.43 4.64
C ILE A 181 10.72 8.50 5.99
N VAL A 182 9.98 8.69 7.07
CA VAL A 182 10.51 8.80 8.45
C VAL A 182 9.84 7.73 9.32
N PRO A 183 10.30 6.47 9.31
CA PRO A 183 9.70 5.42 10.15
C PRO A 183 9.91 5.70 11.64
N ASN A 184 8.98 5.26 12.49
CA ASN A 184 9.11 5.47 13.94
C ASN A 184 10.02 4.41 14.58
N ALA A 185 10.53 4.71 15.78
CA ALA A 185 11.39 3.79 16.51
C ALA A 185 10.56 2.61 17.06
N PRO A 186 10.98 1.34 16.84
CA PRO A 186 10.40 0.19 17.52
C PRO A 186 10.46 0.30 19.05
N ASN A 187 9.56 -0.40 19.75
CA ASN A 187 9.64 -0.47 21.21
C ASN A 187 10.84 -1.34 21.65
N ILE A 188 11.92 -0.70 22.11
CA ILE A 188 13.13 -1.40 22.55
C ILE A 188 12.89 -2.31 23.77
N ALA A 189 11.84 -2.05 24.56
CA ALA A 189 11.42 -2.91 25.67
C ALA A 189 10.97 -4.32 25.24
N ASN A 190 10.60 -4.48 23.97
CA ASN A 190 10.23 -5.78 23.40
C ASN A 190 11.44 -6.57 22.86
N THR A 191 12.66 -6.02 22.91
CA THR A 191 13.85 -6.71 22.41
C THR A 191 14.36 -7.79 23.37
N PRO A 192 14.98 -8.88 22.86
CA PRO A 192 15.69 -9.83 23.71
C PRO A 192 16.82 -9.17 24.52
N ASN A 193 17.42 -8.09 24.01
CA ASN A 193 18.44 -7.30 24.70
C ASN A 193 17.91 -6.72 26.02
N PHE A 194 16.73 -6.07 26.00
CA PHE A 194 16.08 -5.58 27.23
C PHE A 194 15.88 -6.69 28.25
N THR A 195 15.31 -7.82 27.82
CA THR A 195 15.10 -9.00 28.67
C THR A 195 16.42 -9.51 29.27
N ASN A 196 17.48 -9.59 28.46
CA ASN A 196 18.79 -10.09 28.89
C ASN A 196 19.50 -9.14 29.85
N ASN A 197 19.32 -7.83 29.69
CA ASN A 197 19.81 -6.82 30.63
C ASN A 197 19.07 -6.92 31.96
N PHE A 198 17.72 -6.96 31.94
CA PHE A 198 16.93 -7.13 33.15
C PHE A 198 17.27 -8.41 33.93
N LEU A 199 17.45 -9.55 33.23
CA LEU A 199 17.88 -10.81 33.84
C LEU A 199 19.27 -10.73 34.50
N SER A 200 20.17 -9.89 33.98
CA SER A 200 21.56 -9.78 34.44
C SER A 200 21.71 -8.79 35.59
N ASP A 201 21.16 -7.59 35.40
CA ASP A 201 21.47 -6.40 36.20
C ASP A 201 20.27 -5.88 37.00
N GLY A 202 19.05 -6.34 36.68
CA GLY A 202 17.82 -6.04 37.41
C GLY A 202 17.89 -6.50 38.87
N ARG A 203 17.26 -5.74 39.76
CA ARG A 203 17.27 -6.00 41.21
C ARG A 203 15.90 -5.81 41.83
N ILE A 204 15.63 -6.56 42.88
CA ILE A 204 14.49 -6.36 43.77
C ILE A 204 14.95 -6.33 45.23
N TYR A 205 14.12 -5.74 46.09
CA TYR A 205 14.22 -5.91 47.53
C TYR A 205 13.23 -7.00 47.99
N PHE A 206 13.76 -8.15 48.40
CA PHE A 206 13.01 -9.27 48.96
C PHE A 206 13.92 -9.98 49.99
N ASP A 207 13.68 -9.73 51.27
CA ASP A 207 14.56 -10.11 52.40
C ASP A 207 16.03 -9.70 52.22
N GLY A 208 16.25 -8.58 51.52
CA GLY A 208 17.55 -8.10 51.06
C GLY A 208 17.54 -7.76 49.57
N TRP A 209 18.63 -7.18 49.07
CA TRP A 209 18.79 -6.90 47.64
C TRP A 209 19.17 -8.19 46.88
N LYS A 210 18.34 -8.59 45.92
CA LYS A 210 18.53 -9.78 45.08
C LYS A 210 18.71 -9.41 43.60
N SER A 211 19.45 -10.24 42.86
CA SER A 211 19.58 -10.22 41.40
C SER A 211 19.34 -11.63 40.86
N LEU A 212 18.74 -11.77 39.67
CA LEU A 212 18.38 -13.09 39.12
C LEU A 212 19.60 -13.93 38.73
N LEU A 213 20.53 -13.37 37.97
CA LEU A 213 21.72 -14.08 37.47
C LEU A 213 23.04 -13.73 38.17
N GLY A 214 23.01 -12.77 39.12
CA GLY A 214 24.15 -12.45 39.97
C GLY A 214 25.23 -11.58 39.30
N GLY A 215 25.24 -10.29 39.65
CA GLY A 215 26.42 -9.46 39.44
C GLY A 215 27.64 -10.02 40.20
N ARG A 216 28.83 -10.06 39.57
CA ARG A 216 30.05 -10.51 40.25
C ARG A 216 30.38 -9.60 41.43
N LYS A 217 30.29 -10.18 42.64
CA LYS A 217 30.79 -9.76 43.98
C LYS A 217 29.69 -9.33 44.98
N PHE A 218 29.80 -9.94 46.17
CA PHE A 218 28.99 -9.77 47.38
C PHE A 218 27.50 -10.20 47.29
N LEU A 219 27.22 -11.37 47.89
CA LEU A 219 25.90 -11.93 48.24
C LEU A 219 24.96 -12.40 47.10
N GLY A 220 25.42 -12.47 45.84
CA GLY A 220 24.62 -13.00 44.71
C GLY A 220 24.53 -14.54 44.63
N PHE A 221 23.45 -15.04 43.99
CA PHE A 221 23.16 -16.47 43.77
C PHE A 221 24.06 -17.14 42.71
N GLY A 222 25.37 -17.21 42.98
CA GLY A 222 26.40 -17.59 42.01
C GLY A 222 26.49 -19.06 41.60
N TRP A 223 25.43 -19.65 41.03
CA TRP A 223 25.46 -21.00 40.42
C TRP A 223 24.64 -21.18 39.12
N ILE A 224 23.74 -20.25 38.78
CA ILE A 224 22.88 -20.38 37.58
C ILE A 224 23.59 -19.75 36.38
N ASN A 225 23.87 -20.53 35.34
CA ASN A 225 24.50 -20.01 34.12
C ASN A 225 23.50 -19.14 33.33
N LYS A 226 23.91 -17.93 32.93
CA LYS A 226 23.15 -17.06 32.01
C LYS A 226 22.77 -17.81 30.73
N ASP A 227 23.66 -18.65 30.19
CA ASP A 227 23.40 -19.41 28.97
C ASP A 227 22.22 -20.39 29.11
N ASP A 228 21.94 -20.91 30.32
CA ASP A 228 20.79 -21.79 30.54
C ASP A 228 19.47 -21.04 30.35
N VAL A 229 19.44 -19.76 30.78
CA VAL A 229 18.25 -18.90 30.67
C VAL A 229 18.10 -18.35 29.25
N ILE A 230 19.20 -18.01 28.58
CA ILE A 230 19.17 -17.66 27.14
C ILE A 230 18.63 -18.83 26.32
N ARG A 231 19.10 -20.06 26.57
CA ARG A 231 18.58 -21.28 25.91
C ARG A 231 17.09 -21.51 26.16
N PHE A 232 16.59 -21.14 27.35
CA PHE A 232 15.16 -21.20 27.65
C PHE A 232 14.35 -20.19 26.82
N LEU A 233 14.82 -18.94 26.71
CA LEU A 233 14.17 -17.91 25.89
C LEU A 233 14.19 -18.24 24.38
N ASP A 234 15.22 -18.96 23.93
CA ASP A 234 15.37 -19.41 22.54
C ASP A 234 14.63 -20.74 22.22
N ASP A 235 13.98 -21.39 23.19
CA ASP A 235 13.37 -22.72 23.02
C ASP A 235 12.03 -22.70 22.22
N GLN A 236 11.80 -23.73 21.40
CA GLN A 236 10.53 -23.97 20.70
C GLN A 236 9.43 -24.52 21.60
N ASN A 237 9.77 -25.06 22.78
CA ASN A 237 8.77 -25.40 23.79
C ASN A 237 7.96 -24.18 24.26
N ASN A 238 8.40 -22.97 23.92
CA ASN A 238 7.72 -21.70 24.16
C ASN A 238 6.91 -21.18 22.95
N HIS A 239 6.87 -21.91 21.84
CA HIS A 239 6.07 -21.57 20.66
C HIS A 239 4.57 -21.47 21.00
N GLY A 240 3.89 -20.47 20.44
CA GLY A 240 2.47 -20.19 20.69
C GLY A 240 2.20 -19.43 22.00
N ARG A 241 3.23 -19.09 22.79
CA ARG A 241 3.10 -18.35 24.05
C ARG A 241 3.48 -16.87 23.88
N PRO A 242 2.82 -15.93 24.59
CA PRO A 242 3.26 -14.54 24.62
C PRO A 242 4.68 -14.39 25.19
N ALA A 243 5.52 -13.53 24.59
CA ALA A 243 6.91 -13.32 25.01
C ALA A 243 7.07 -13.08 26.52
N LYS A 244 6.17 -12.26 27.07
CA LYS A 244 6.10 -11.90 28.50
C LYS A 244 5.87 -13.10 29.42
N ASP A 245 5.04 -14.06 29.03
CA ASP A 245 4.80 -15.27 29.83
C ASP A 245 6.04 -16.18 29.80
N VAL A 246 6.75 -16.23 28.68
CA VAL A 246 8.02 -16.95 28.56
C VAL A 246 9.10 -16.31 29.45
N ILE A 247 9.18 -14.98 29.49
CA ILE A 247 10.09 -14.24 30.38
C ILE A 247 9.76 -14.50 31.85
N TYR A 248 8.47 -14.54 32.19
CA TYR A 248 7.99 -14.86 33.53
C TYR A 248 8.31 -16.30 33.96
N ASP A 249 8.23 -17.26 33.05
CA ASP A 249 8.66 -18.64 33.30
C ASP A 249 10.19 -18.74 33.40
N ALA A 250 10.95 -17.89 32.69
CA ALA A 250 12.39 -17.79 32.85
C ALA A 250 12.76 -17.30 34.27
N PHE A 251 12.02 -16.35 34.83
CA PHE A 251 12.16 -15.94 36.24
C PHE A 251 11.83 -17.10 37.19
N GLU A 252 10.73 -17.83 36.93
CA GLU A 252 10.35 -18.99 37.74
C GLU A 252 11.39 -20.12 37.66
N PHE A 253 11.97 -20.38 36.48
CA PHE A 253 13.05 -21.34 36.28
C PHE A 253 14.30 -21.01 37.10
N VAL A 254 14.70 -19.73 37.13
CA VAL A 254 15.79 -19.24 37.99
C VAL A 254 15.46 -19.45 39.46
N LEU A 255 14.25 -19.08 39.91
CA LEU A 255 13.83 -19.24 41.30
C LEU A 255 13.69 -20.71 41.72
N ARG A 256 13.20 -21.60 40.84
CA ARG A 256 13.13 -23.05 41.10
C ARG A 256 14.52 -23.65 41.31
N LYS A 257 15.51 -23.26 40.49
CA LYS A 257 16.91 -23.63 40.70
C LYS A 257 17.44 -23.06 42.02
N HIS A 258 17.18 -21.79 42.33
CA HIS A 258 17.64 -21.16 43.57
C HIS A 258 17.10 -21.85 44.83
N TYR A 259 15.78 -22.10 44.88
CA TYR A 259 15.11 -22.71 46.03
C TYR A 259 15.15 -24.25 46.02
N ASN A 260 15.88 -24.87 45.07
CA ASN A 260 15.94 -26.33 44.86
C ASN A 260 14.55 -27.00 44.76
N ILE A 261 13.62 -26.37 44.03
CA ILE A 261 12.24 -26.83 43.84
C ILE A 261 12.16 -27.66 42.55
N PRO A 262 11.80 -28.96 42.60
CA PRO A 262 11.66 -29.78 41.40
C PRO A 262 10.60 -29.24 40.43
N GLN A 263 10.79 -29.50 39.14
CA GLN A 263 9.79 -29.21 38.11
C GLN A 263 8.46 -29.92 38.42
N GLY A 264 7.33 -29.27 38.17
CA GLY A 264 6.00 -29.81 38.45
C GLY A 264 5.57 -29.79 39.93
N LYS A 265 6.42 -29.37 40.87
CA LYS A 265 6.00 -29.06 42.25
C LYS A 265 5.53 -27.60 42.37
N PRO A 266 4.55 -27.29 43.24
CA PRO A 266 4.18 -25.90 43.53
C PRO A 266 5.37 -25.14 44.12
N LEU A 267 5.44 -23.83 43.87
CA LEU A 267 6.42 -22.96 44.51
C LEU A 267 6.16 -22.87 46.01
N THR A 268 7.22 -22.69 46.80
CA THR A 268 7.08 -22.31 48.21
C THR A 268 6.50 -20.90 48.31
N SER A 269 5.85 -20.56 49.43
CA SER A 269 5.27 -19.22 49.63
C SER A 269 6.29 -18.09 49.43
N ALA A 270 7.54 -18.30 49.88
CA ALA A 270 8.64 -17.36 49.67
C ALA A 270 9.02 -17.24 48.18
N ALA A 271 9.25 -18.35 47.47
CA ALA A 271 9.59 -18.34 46.05
C ALA A 271 8.47 -17.73 45.18
N PHE A 272 7.20 -17.98 45.53
CA PHE A 272 6.06 -17.35 44.87
C PHE A 272 6.02 -15.84 45.12
N GLN A 273 6.18 -15.38 46.36
CA GLN A 273 6.22 -13.94 46.67
C GLN A 273 7.39 -13.23 45.98
N GLU A 274 8.58 -13.86 45.92
CA GLU A 274 9.72 -13.32 45.19
C GLU A 274 9.43 -13.21 43.69
N LEU A 275 8.83 -14.25 43.09
CA LEU A 275 8.41 -14.23 41.69
C LEU A 275 7.44 -13.06 41.41
N GLN A 276 6.48 -12.80 42.30
CA GLN A 276 5.57 -11.66 42.16
C GLN A 276 6.26 -10.29 42.35
N GLN A 277 7.41 -10.21 43.04
CA GLN A 277 8.22 -8.99 43.06
C GLN A 277 9.00 -8.82 41.76
N TRP A 278 9.64 -9.89 41.25
CA TRP A 278 10.32 -9.88 39.94
C TRP A 278 9.39 -9.47 38.80
N LYS A 279 8.18 -10.06 38.73
CA LYS A 279 7.14 -9.68 37.75
C LYS A 279 6.77 -8.20 37.87
N ARG A 280 6.52 -7.69 39.09
CA ARG A 280 6.18 -6.27 39.30
C ARG A 280 7.30 -5.30 38.94
N GLN A 281 8.56 -5.66 39.20
CA GLN A 281 9.69 -4.82 38.83
C GLN A 281 9.91 -4.82 37.31
N PHE A 282 9.84 -5.99 36.65
CA PHE A 282 9.90 -6.10 35.19
C PHE A 282 8.84 -5.22 34.53
N GLU A 283 7.58 -5.31 34.97
CA GLU A 283 6.48 -4.48 34.45
C GLU A 283 6.70 -2.98 34.61
N ARG A 284 7.33 -2.56 35.71
CA ARG A 284 7.61 -1.16 35.98
C ARG A 284 8.68 -0.63 35.04
N VAL A 285 9.78 -1.38 34.89
CA VAL A 285 10.88 -1.03 33.99
C VAL A 285 10.40 -1.06 32.53
N TYR A 286 9.69 -2.11 32.11
CA TYR A 286 9.11 -2.23 30.75
C TYR A 286 8.20 -1.04 30.41
N LYS A 287 7.41 -0.53 31.38
CA LYS A 287 6.59 0.68 31.21
C LYS A 287 7.43 1.95 31.10
N ALA A 288 8.51 2.08 31.88
CA ALA A 288 9.43 3.21 31.77
C ALA A 288 10.11 3.24 30.38
N GLU A 289 10.65 2.10 29.91
CA GLU A 289 11.22 1.96 28.57
C GLU A 289 10.19 2.26 27.47
N THR A 290 8.99 1.69 27.56
CA THR A 290 7.92 1.96 26.58
C THR A 290 7.54 3.44 26.58
N SER A 291 7.54 4.12 27.75
CA SER A 291 7.32 5.56 27.84
C SER A 291 8.45 6.37 27.21
N LEU A 292 9.70 5.92 27.33
CA LEU A 292 10.88 6.53 26.72
C LEU A 292 10.76 6.51 25.17
N VAL A 293 10.41 5.36 24.60
CA VAL A 293 10.17 5.18 23.16
C VAL A 293 8.99 6.03 22.68
N ASN A 294 7.86 5.97 23.39
CA ASN A 294 6.68 6.76 23.04
C ASN A 294 6.97 8.26 23.09
N THR A 295 7.77 8.73 24.05
CA THR A 295 8.21 10.13 24.15
C THR A 295 9.03 10.55 22.93
N PHE A 296 10.00 9.73 22.51
CA PHE A 296 10.78 9.99 21.29
C PHE A 296 9.88 10.04 20.06
N ASN A 297 9.03 9.02 19.87
CA ASN A 297 8.16 8.93 18.70
C ASN A 297 7.17 10.11 18.61
N GLN A 298 6.46 10.43 19.70
CA GLN A 298 5.54 11.57 19.75
C GLN A 298 6.25 12.93 19.59
N GLY A 299 7.50 13.04 20.03
CA GLY A 299 8.33 14.22 19.79
C GLY A 299 8.65 14.39 18.30
N VAL A 300 9.09 13.31 17.63
CA VAL A 300 9.36 13.31 16.19
C VAL A 300 8.09 13.52 15.36
N ASP A 301 6.94 13.02 15.82
CA ASP A 301 5.64 13.25 15.15
C ASP A 301 5.30 14.75 15.13
N LYS A 302 5.43 15.45 16.27
CA LYS A 302 5.26 16.92 16.36
C LYS A 302 6.26 17.68 15.51
N VAL A 303 7.50 17.22 15.42
CA VAL A 303 8.51 17.78 14.51
C VAL A 303 8.05 17.67 13.06
N ILE A 304 7.55 16.50 12.63
CA ILE A 304 7.04 16.29 11.27
C ILE A 304 5.80 17.17 11.00
N GLU A 305 4.87 17.30 11.95
CA GLU A 305 3.70 18.18 11.84
C GLU A 305 4.10 19.64 11.65
N ASN A 306 5.02 20.14 12.47
CA ASN A 306 5.57 21.50 12.34
C ASN A 306 6.28 21.72 10.99
N LEU A 307 7.02 20.72 10.49
CA LEU A 307 7.70 20.80 9.20
C LEU A 307 6.73 20.73 8.02
N LYS A 308 5.65 19.93 8.09
CA LYS A 308 4.56 19.92 7.10
C LYS A 308 3.90 21.30 6.99
N ALA A 309 3.68 21.98 8.11
CA ALA A 309 3.10 23.33 8.13
C ALA A 309 4.07 24.39 7.55
N GLN A 310 5.38 24.22 7.74
CA GLN A 310 6.41 25.14 7.21
C GLN A 310 6.78 24.87 5.74
N HIS A 311 6.62 23.62 5.28
CA HIS A 311 7.04 23.15 3.96
C HIS A 311 5.94 22.27 3.29
N PRO A 312 4.78 22.86 2.91
CA PRO A 312 3.64 22.10 2.37
C PRO A 312 3.91 21.43 1.01
N ASP A 313 4.97 21.84 0.32
CA ASP A 313 5.48 21.22 -0.89
C ASP A 313 6.10 19.84 -0.63
N VAL A 314 6.62 19.58 0.58
CA VAL A 314 7.22 18.30 0.98
C VAL A 314 6.16 17.26 1.33
N THR A 315 6.33 16.02 0.87
CA THR A 315 5.61 14.86 1.41
C THR A 315 6.44 14.19 2.51
N PHE A 316 5.82 13.91 3.65
CA PHE A 316 6.35 13.00 4.66
C PHE A 316 5.47 11.75 4.76
N ILE A 317 6.07 10.58 4.61
CA ILE A 317 5.46 9.29 4.95
C ILE A 317 6.00 8.88 6.32
N ARG A 318 5.10 8.52 7.24
CA ARG A 318 5.41 8.26 8.65
C ARG A 318 4.98 6.84 9.06
N PRO A 319 5.69 5.78 8.63
CA PRO A 319 5.34 4.41 8.97
C PRO A 319 5.39 4.16 10.49
N ASN A 320 4.31 3.60 11.05
CA ASN A 320 4.25 3.21 12.45
C ASN A 320 4.79 1.77 12.62
N ILE A 321 6.11 1.65 12.59
CA ILE A 321 6.83 0.37 12.73
C ILE A 321 6.67 -0.21 14.14
N GLN A 322 6.57 0.62 15.18
CA GLN A 322 6.25 0.17 16.54
C GLN A 322 4.92 -0.62 16.54
N LEU A 323 3.87 -0.07 15.94
CA LEU A 323 2.55 -0.72 15.86
C LEU A 323 2.59 -2.00 15.00
N LEU A 324 3.30 -1.98 13.86
CA LEU A 324 3.51 -3.18 13.04
C LEU A 324 4.26 -4.28 13.80
N LEU A 325 5.25 -3.94 14.61
CA LEU A 325 6.01 -4.93 15.36
C LEU A 325 5.25 -5.42 16.60
N ASP A 326 4.53 -4.55 17.31
CA ASP A 326 3.67 -4.96 18.43
C ASP A 326 2.56 -5.92 17.93
N GLU A 327 2.01 -5.69 16.74
CA GLU A 327 1.13 -6.61 16.00
C GLU A 327 1.82 -7.96 15.72
N VAL A 328 2.98 -7.92 15.06
CA VAL A 328 3.72 -9.14 14.70
C VAL A 328 4.12 -9.92 15.94
N MET A 329 4.52 -9.27 17.04
CA MET A 329 4.96 -9.94 18.27
C MET A 329 3.81 -10.51 19.10
N SER A 330 2.63 -9.89 19.06
CA SER A 330 1.43 -10.42 19.74
C SER A 330 0.79 -11.58 18.97
N HIS A 331 0.94 -11.63 17.64
CA HIS A 331 0.35 -12.64 16.75
C HIS A 331 1.40 -13.43 15.95
N TYR A 332 2.61 -13.61 16.50
CA TYR A 332 3.80 -14.04 15.76
C TYR A 332 3.68 -15.37 15.02
N THR A 333 2.91 -16.32 15.56
CA THR A 333 2.62 -17.61 14.91
C THR A 333 1.78 -17.46 13.64
N GLU A 334 0.86 -16.49 13.60
CA GLU A 334 0.06 -16.16 12.42
C GLU A 334 0.90 -15.51 11.31
N PHE A 335 2.01 -14.87 11.68
CA PHE A 335 3.05 -14.37 10.78
C PHE A 335 4.15 -15.41 10.50
N GLY A 336 3.94 -16.67 10.91
CA GLY A 336 4.85 -17.79 10.69
C GLY A 336 6.19 -17.66 11.42
N PHE A 337 6.23 -16.94 12.54
CA PHE A 337 7.35 -17.02 13.47
C PHE A 337 7.04 -18.03 14.57
N ASN A 338 8.06 -18.67 15.12
CA ASN A 338 7.90 -19.61 16.22
C ASN A 338 8.67 -19.21 17.49
N ASN A 339 9.41 -18.10 17.45
CA ASN A 339 10.01 -17.49 18.65
C ASN A 339 10.05 -15.95 18.57
N VAL A 340 9.70 -15.31 19.69
CA VAL A 340 9.66 -13.84 19.88
C VAL A 340 10.39 -13.38 21.16
N SER A 341 10.69 -14.29 22.09
CA SER A 341 11.40 -14.01 23.35
C SER A 341 12.92 -14.07 23.25
N GLY A 342 13.43 -14.78 22.24
CA GLY A 342 14.83 -15.08 22.01
C GLY A 342 15.34 -14.52 20.68
N SER A 343 16.45 -15.06 20.20
CA SER A 343 17.17 -14.56 19.02
C SER A 343 17.91 -15.67 18.26
N ALA A 344 17.97 -15.57 16.93
CA ALA A 344 18.63 -16.59 16.10
C ALA A 344 20.16 -16.67 16.32
N ALA A 345 20.81 -15.52 16.54
CA ALA A 345 22.25 -15.39 16.69
C ALA A 345 22.66 -14.63 17.97
N ASN A 346 23.94 -14.71 18.31
CA ASN A 346 24.53 -13.87 19.36
C ASN A 346 24.70 -12.41 18.87
N PRO A 347 24.74 -11.41 19.78
CA PRO A 347 24.81 -9.99 19.42
C PRO A 347 25.85 -9.64 18.35
N PHE A 348 25.40 -8.85 17.37
CA PHE A 348 26.20 -8.26 16.31
C PHE A 348 26.99 -7.06 16.84
N THR A 349 27.99 -7.35 17.69
CA THR A 349 28.79 -6.32 18.36
C THR A 349 29.70 -5.56 17.40
N SER A 350 29.96 -4.29 17.69
CA SER A 350 30.96 -3.48 16.99
C SER A 350 32.39 -4.04 17.05
N ALA A 351 32.67 -5.03 17.90
CA ALA A 351 33.95 -5.75 17.92
C ALA A 351 34.12 -6.75 16.76
N VAL A 352 33.05 -7.10 16.03
CA VAL A 352 33.13 -7.87 14.76
C VAL A 352 33.34 -6.93 13.55
N VAL A 353 33.20 -5.63 13.75
CA VAL A 353 33.29 -4.59 12.71
C VAL A 353 34.76 -4.30 12.39
N GLY A 354 35.31 -5.13 11.50
CA GLY A 354 36.66 -4.97 10.95
C GLY A 354 36.82 -5.47 9.51
N TRP A 355 35.83 -6.18 8.98
CA TRP A 355 36.00 -7.00 7.77
C TRP A 355 35.31 -6.39 6.53
N GLY A 356 34.27 -5.57 6.75
CA GLY A 356 33.42 -4.99 5.69
C GLY A 356 32.47 -5.99 5.06
N ALA A 357 31.48 -5.50 4.31
CA ALA A 357 30.65 -6.36 3.48
C ALA A 357 31.53 -7.19 2.51
N GLY A 358 31.37 -8.51 2.53
CA GLY A 358 32.10 -9.43 1.64
C GLY A 358 33.36 -10.10 2.22
N LYS A 359 33.73 -9.89 3.49
CA LYS A 359 34.70 -10.77 4.17
C LYS A 359 34.12 -11.35 5.46
N GLY A 360 33.94 -12.67 5.46
CA GLY A 360 33.41 -13.40 6.62
C GLY A 360 31.89 -13.30 6.76
N ARG A 361 31.32 -14.30 7.41
CA ARG A 361 29.88 -14.45 7.63
C ARG A 361 29.60 -14.19 9.11
N VAL A 362 29.12 -12.99 9.45
CA VAL A 362 28.92 -12.59 10.85
C VAL A 362 27.85 -13.45 11.50
N ALA A 363 26.66 -13.52 10.90
CA ALA A 363 25.65 -14.53 11.19
C ALA A 363 25.16 -15.14 9.88
N ALA A 364 24.89 -16.44 9.93
CA ALA A 364 24.23 -17.18 8.87
C ALA A 364 22.85 -17.57 9.35
N PHE A 365 22.80 -18.51 10.29
CA PHE A 365 21.55 -19.16 10.70
C PHE A 365 20.85 -19.84 9.49
N GLU A 366 21.25 -21.08 9.22
CA GLU A 366 20.67 -21.95 8.16
C GLU A 366 20.70 -21.35 6.72
N PRO A 367 21.88 -20.99 6.18
CA PRO A 367 22.07 -20.59 4.79
C PRO A 367 21.96 -21.79 3.84
N ILE A 368 21.65 -21.49 2.58
CA ILE A 368 21.56 -22.47 1.47
C ILE A 368 22.84 -23.30 1.29
N ASP A 369 24.02 -22.73 1.50
CA ASP A 369 25.31 -23.42 1.35
C ASP A 369 25.76 -24.22 2.60
N GLY A 370 24.97 -24.21 3.68
CA GLY A 370 25.25 -24.93 4.92
C GLY A 370 26.45 -24.43 5.74
N GLN A 371 27.03 -23.25 5.47
CA GLN A 371 28.20 -22.77 6.24
C GLN A 371 27.82 -21.82 7.39
N LYS A 372 28.25 -22.16 8.62
CA LYS A 372 27.97 -21.37 9.83
C LYS A 372 28.61 -19.97 9.81
N GLY A 373 27.89 -19.01 10.39
CA GLY A 373 28.41 -17.70 10.75
C GLY A 373 29.12 -17.68 12.11
N VAL A 374 29.94 -16.65 12.33
CA VAL A 374 30.77 -16.47 13.54
C VAL A 374 29.94 -16.30 14.81
N LYS A 375 28.72 -15.75 14.70
CA LYS A 375 27.81 -15.46 15.81
C LYS A 375 26.67 -16.47 15.97
N ASP A 376 26.59 -17.48 15.11
CA ASP A 376 25.49 -18.45 15.12
C ASP A 376 25.44 -19.23 16.44
N LYS A 377 24.24 -19.36 17.00
CA LYS A 377 24.03 -20.19 18.20
C LYS A 377 24.07 -21.66 17.79
N ASN A 378 25.19 -22.32 18.08
CA ASN A 378 25.45 -23.72 17.67
C ASN A 378 24.34 -24.72 17.99
N TYR A 379 23.54 -24.49 19.05
CA TYR A 379 22.45 -25.36 19.48
C TYR A 379 21.10 -25.04 18.81
N LEU A 380 21.01 -24.00 17.99
CA LEU A 380 19.85 -23.67 17.16
C LEU A 380 20.00 -24.13 15.71
N TRP A 381 21.22 -24.43 15.28
CA TRP A 381 21.55 -24.75 13.89
C TRP A 381 20.90 -26.04 13.38
N GLY A 382 20.26 -25.96 12.21
CA GLY A 382 19.65 -27.09 11.52
C GLY A 382 18.33 -27.54 12.16
N LYS A 383 17.63 -26.60 12.82
CA LYS A 383 16.37 -26.85 13.53
C LYS A 383 15.17 -26.11 12.96
N GLY A 384 15.33 -25.23 11.96
CA GLY A 384 14.21 -24.56 11.29
C GLY A 384 13.43 -23.58 12.17
N TYR A 385 14.10 -22.92 13.13
CA TYR A 385 13.43 -21.91 13.96
C TYR A 385 13.23 -20.63 13.13
N GLN A 386 12.10 -19.95 13.30
CA GLN A 386 11.75 -18.68 12.65
C GLN A 386 11.57 -17.62 13.72
N PHE A 387 12.64 -16.87 13.99
CA PHE A 387 12.65 -15.81 15.00
C PHE A 387 12.16 -14.48 14.42
N VAL A 388 11.47 -13.67 15.23
CA VAL A 388 11.23 -12.24 14.92
C VAL A 388 12.57 -11.46 14.90
N PHE A 389 13.50 -11.81 15.78
CA PHE A 389 14.79 -11.13 15.96
C PHE A 389 15.98 -11.95 15.44
N ALA A 390 16.86 -11.30 14.68
CA ALA A 390 18.08 -11.92 14.15
C ALA A 390 19.16 -12.07 15.22
N ASP A 391 19.41 -11.02 15.99
CA ASP A 391 20.22 -11.05 17.21
C ASP A 391 19.39 -10.51 18.38
N GLN A 392 20.02 -10.00 19.43
CA GLN A 392 19.29 -9.52 20.60
C GLN A 392 18.57 -8.18 20.39
N PHE A 393 18.76 -7.49 19.26
CA PHE A 393 18.20 -6.15 19.02
C PHE A 393 17.58 -5.99 17.63
N HIS A 394 18.14 -6.63 16.60
CA HIS A 394 17.80 -6.36 15.20
C HIS A 394 16.76 -7.34 14.63
N PRO A 395 15.91 -6.92 13.67
CA PRO A 395 14.90 -7.78 13.05
C PRO A 395 15.48 -8.92 12.19
N SER A 396 14.70 -9.99 12.04
CA SER A 396 14.96 -11.04 11.04
C SER A 396 14.78 -10.53 9.59
N PRO A 397 15.29 -11.25 8.57
CA PRO A 397 15.07 -10.89 7.16
C PRO A 397 13.58 -10.80 6.79
N LYS A 398 12.79 -11.75 7.32
CA LYS A 398 11.34 -11.82 7.14
C LYS A 398 10.64 -10.61 7.75
N THR A 399 11.07 -10.19 8.94
CA THR A 399 10.57 -8.96 9.59
C THR A 399 10.95 -7.71 8.79
N HIS A 400 12.16 -7.64 8.23
CA HIS A 400 12.56 -6.56 7.30
C HIS A 400 11.69 -6.52 6.03
N ARG A 401 11.30 -7.69 5.47
CA ARG A 401 10.38 -7.74 4.34
C ARG A 401 8.97 -7.30 4.73
N MET A 402 8.47 -7.66 5.92
CA MET A 402 7.18 -7.16 6.43
C MET A 402 7.16 -5.63 6.59
N ILE A 403 8.27 -5.04 7.06
CA ILE A 403 8.44 -3.58 7.14
C ILE A 403 8.37 -2.94 5.75
N ALA A 404 9.02 -3.55 4.76
CA ALA A 404 8.98 -3.05 3.37
C ALA A 404 7.57 -3.16 2.76
N ASP A 405 6.91 -4.32 2.91
CA ASP A 405 5.54 -4.57 2.45
C ASP A 405 4.54 -3.55 3.06
N TYR A 406 4.67 -3.23 4.36
CA TYR A 406 3.87 -2.18 5.02
C TYR A 406 4.11 -0.79 4.39
N ILE A 407 5.37 -0.41 4.18
CA ILE A 407 5.72 0.88 3.57
C ILE A 407 5.17 0.95 2.13
N MET A 408 5.23 -0.12 1.34
CA MET A 408 4.61 -0.17 0.01
C MET A 408 3.09 0.02 0.08
N SER A 409 2.40 -0.60 1.06
CA SER A 409 0.95 -0.40 1.23
C SER A 409 0.58 1.04 1.59
N LEU A 410 1.41 1.77 2.36
CA LEU A 410 1.25 3.20 2.61
C LEU A 410 1.38 4.02 1.31
N LEU A 411 2.37 3.70 0.47
CA LEU A 411 2.66 4.43 -0.79
C LEU A 411 1.57 4.24 -1.86
N GLU A 412 0.99 3.04 -1.93
CA GLU A 412 -0.05 2.73 -2.91
C GLU A 412 -1.48 3.01 -2.44
N SER A 413 -1.75 3.09 -1.12
CA SER A 413 -3.08 3.45 -0.61
C SER A 413 -3.60 4.78 -1.16
N GLU A 414 -4.92 4.92 -1.23
CA GLU A 414 -5.61 6.11 -1.74
C GLU A 414 -5.63 7.23 -0.69
N SER A 415 -5.81 6.87 0.57
CA SER A 415 -5.76 7.78 1.73
C SER A 415 -4.35 8.14 2.21
N GLY A 416 -3.33 7.34 1.87
CA GLY A 416 -2.01 7.39 2.52
C GLY A 416 -1.96 6.71 3.90
N ASP A 417 -3.07 6.12 4.36
CA ASP A 417 -3.15 5.28 5.56
C ASP A 417 -4.03 4.04 5.32
N PRO A 418 -3.43 2.86 5.06
CA PRO A 418 -4.18 1.63 4.85
C PRO A 418 -4.87 1.13 6.12
N THR A 419 -4.65 1.69 7.32
CA THR A 419 -5.13 1.14 8.59
C THR A 419 -6.65 0.89 8.60
N ASP A 420 -7.05 -0.30 9.06
CA ASP A 420 -8.44 -0.72 9.24
C ASP A 420 -8.56 -1.57 10.53
N LEU A 421 -9.02 -0.92 11.61
CA LEU A 421 -9.21 -1.58 12.90
C LEU A 421 -10.48 -2.44 12.98
N THR A 422 -11.30 -2.49 11.92
CA THR A 422 -12.49 -3.37 11.85
C THR A 422 -12.15 -4.78 11.37
N VAL A 423 -10.97 -4.94 10.76
CA VAL A 423 -10.42 -6.23 10.31
C VAL A 423 -10.30 -7.21 11.47
N ARG A 424 -10.86 -8.40 11.29
CA ARG A 424 -10.69 -9.52 12.22
C ARG A 424 -9.53 -10.40 11.75
N ARG A 425 -8.66 -10.78 12.69
CA ARG A 425 -7.65 -11.83 12.44
C ARG A 425 -8.37 -13.16 12.27
N VAL A 426 -8.17 -13.79 11.12
CA VAL A 426 -8.64 -15.13 10.80
C VAL A 426 -7.46 -15.85 10.19
N SER A 427 -7.05 -16.97 10.79
CA SER A 427 -6.09 -17.88 10.16
C SER A 427 -6.86 -18.97 9.43
N THR A 428 -6.28 -19.47 8.34
CA THR A 428 -6.75 -20.71 7.74
C THR A 428 -6.59 -21.83 8.79
N THR A 429 -7.62 -22.64 9.00
CA THR A 429 -7.51 -23.81 9.89
C THR A 429 -6.43 -24.77 9.34
N PRO A 430 -5.33 -25.03 10.06
CA PRO A 430 -4.25 -25.86 9.54
C PRO A 430 -4.71 -27.29 9.23
N PHE A 431 -4.24 -27.82 8.10
CA PHE A 431 -4.46 -29.22 7.73
C PHE A 431 -3.19 -29.84 7.13
N ASN A 432 -3.11 -31.17 7.13
CA ASN A 432 -1.97 -31.87 6.55
C ASN A 432 -1.96 -31.74 5.02
N SER A 433 -0.96 -31.05 4.49
CA SER A 433 -0.77 -30.88 3.05
C SER A 433 -0.60 -32.22 2.33
N THR A 434 -1.19 -32.27 1.13
CA THR A 434 -1.10 -33.36 0.16
C THR A 434 -0.44 -32.82 -1.12
N ALA A 435 -0.25 -33.66 -2.13
CA ALA A 435 0.29 -33.20 -3.42
C ALA A 435 -0.56 -32.10 -4.08
N ASN A 436 -1.88 -32.10 -3.85
CA ASN A 436 -2.85 -31.25 -4.54
C ASN A 436 -3.56 -30.25 -3.62
N ASN A 437 -3.85 -30.59 -2.37
CA ASN A 437 -4.37 -29.65 -1.37
C ASN A 437 -3.23 -29.24 -0.44
N ILE A 438 -2.81 -27.98 -0.50
CA ILE A 438 -1.63 -27.48 0.20
C ILE A 438 -2.07 -26.40 1.20
N TYR A 439 -1.83 -26.63 2.47
CA TYR A 439 -1.76 -25.58 3.48
C TYR A 439 -0.31 -25.09 3.63
N HIS A 440 -0.15 -23.77 3.70
CA HIS A 440 1.11 -23.14 4.06
C HIS A 440 0.80 -21.96 4.99
N SER A 441 1.30 -22.04 6.23
CA SER A 441 1.34 -20.90 7.14
C SER A 441 2.16 -19.75 6.51
N ALA A 442 2.27 -18.60 7.17
CA ALA A 442 3.12 -17.52 6.68
C ALA A 442 4.65 -17.81 6.78
N GLU A 443 5.06 -19.07 6.72
CA GLU A 443 6.41 -19.58 6.97
C GLU A 443 7.31 -19.59 5.72
N GLY A 444 7.92 -18.43 5.42
CA GLY A 444 8.90 -18.27 4.35
C GLY A 444 8.38 -17.36 3.23
N ASP A 445 9.04 -17.40 2.07
CA ASP A 445 8.75 -16.50 0.94
C ASP A 445 7.68 -17.01 -0.03
N GLY A 446 7.05 -18.16 0.25
CA GLY A 446 5.82 -18.60 -0.39
C GLY A 446 5.69 -20.12 -0.54
N VAL A 447 4.47 -20.59 -0.84
CA VAL A 447 4.16 -22.00 -1.14
C VAL A 447 5.03 -22.51 -2.29
N PHE A 448 5.21 -21.67 -3.31
CA PHE A 448 6.18 -21.87 -4.38
C PHE A 448 7.05 -20.62 -4.53
N HIS A 449 8.35 -20.78 -4.29
CA HIS A 449 9.38 -19.77 -4.53
C HIS A 449 10.32 -20.29 -5.63
N VAL A 450 10.55 -19.47 -6.65
CA VAL A 450 11.58 -19.68 -7.69
C VAL A 450 12.43 -18.42 -7.81
N ASP A 451 13.74 -18.62 -7.93
CA ASP A 451 14.79 -17.63 -8.11
C ASP A 451 15.86 -18.16 -9.08
N MET A 452 16.98 -17.46 -9.23
CA MET A 452 18.08 -17.89 -10.11
C MET A 452 18.84 -19.16 -9.65
N HIS A 453 18.55 -19.69 -8.46
CA HIS A 453 19.20 -20.88 -7.90
C HIS A 453 18.29 -22.12 -7.87
N SER A 454 17.04 -21.98 -8.30
CA SER A 454 16.00 -23.00 -8.24
C SER A 454 15.42 -23.31 -9.63
N ASN A 455 14.78 -24.48 -9.76
CA ASN A 455 14.18 -24.90 -11.02
C ASN A 455 12.80 -24.26 -11.21
N ASP A 456 12.45 -23.94 -12.45
CA ASP A 456 11.10 -23.53 -12.83
C ASP A 456 10.04 -24.54 -12.36
N ILE A 457 8.88 -24.02 -11.94
CA ILE A 457 7.77 -24.83 -11.42
C ILE A 457 6.68 -24.92 -12.48
N ASN A 458 6.33 -26.14 -12.88
CA ASN A 458 5.13 -26.42 -13.67
C ASN A 458 4.27 -27.47 -12.95
N LYS A 459 3.05 -27.10 -12.55
CA LYS A 459 2.11 -27.97 -11.80
C LYS A 459 0.66 -27.74 -12.20
N SER A 460 -0.23 -28.65 -11.83
CA SER A 460 -1.66 -28.52 -12.09
C SER A 460 -2.55 -29.17 -11.02
N ASN A 461 -3.82 -28.76 -11.00
CA ASN A 461 -4.87 -29.31 -10.13
C ASN A 461 -4.58 -29.10 -8.63
N LEU A 462 -4.32 -27.85 -8.24
CA LEU A 462 -3.94 -27.48 -6.87
C LEU A 462 -5.04 -26.65 -6.18
N ASN A 463 -5.21 -26.86 -4.87
CA ASN A 463 -5.90 -25.95 -3.97
C ASN A 463 -4.89 -25.48 -2.92
N ILE A 464 -4.50 -24.22 -2.98
CA ILE A 464 -3.52 -23.59 -2.11
C ILE A 464 -4.27 -22.74 -1.09
N PHE A 465 -4.00 -22.97 0.20
CA PHE A 465 -4.50 -22.15 1.30
C PHE A 465 -3.30 -21.56 2.04
N ASN A 466 -3.17 -20.24 2.04
CA ASN A 466 -1.96 -19.58 2.55
C ASN A 466 -2.24 -18.38 3.46
N ASP A 467 -1.52 -18.30 4.57
CA ASP A 467 -1.59 -17.14 5.45
C ASP A 467 -0.51 -16.08 5.11
N GLY A 468 0.57 -16.47 4.42
CA GLY A 468 1.65 -15.59 3.91
C GLY A 468 1.59 -15.36 2.40
N ARG A 469 2.72 -15.50 1.69
CA ARG A 469 2.72 -15.50 0.20
C ARG A 469 2.27 -16.84 -0.36
N ALA A 470 1.59 -16.83 -1.49
CA ALA A 470 1.30 -18.03 -2.26
C ALA A 470 2.44 -18.33 -3.23
N LEU A 471 2.77 -17.38 -4.11
CA LEU A 471 3.71 -17.56 -5.21
C LEU A 471 4.74 -16.44 -5.21
N PHE A 472 6.02 -16.78 -5.37
CA PHE A 472 7.09 -15.80 -5.55
C PHE A 472 8.05 -16.25 -6.64
N ALA A 473 8.11 -15.50 -7.73
CA ALA A 473 9.05 -15.68 -8.81
C ALA A 473 9.99 -14.47 -8.85
N SER A 474 11.31 -14.72 -8.81
CA SER A 474 12.32 -13.66 -8.83
C SER A 474 13.48 -13.99 -9.78
N ASN A 475 14.28 -12.99 -10.15
CA ASN A 475 15.58 -13.16 -10.83
C ASN A 475 15.54 -14.04 -12.10
N GLY A 476 14.45 -13.95 -12.88
CA GLY A 476 14.23 -14.73 -14.11
C GLY A 476 13.54 -16.09 -13.93
N GLY A 477 13.31 -16.54 -12.70
CA GLY A 477 12.60 -17.80 -12.42
C GLY A 477 11.13 -17.78 -12.85
N THR A 478 10.60 -18.93 -13.24
CA THR A 478 9.24 -19.07 -13.79
C THR A 478 8.36 -20.04 -13.00
N ILE A 479 7.11 -19.64 -12.77
CA ILE A 479 6.04 -20.48 -12.19
C ILE A 479 4.88 -20.59 -13.19
N GLN A 480 4.43 -21.81 -13.49
CA GLN A 480 3.31 -22.12 -14.37
C GLN A 480 2.33 -23.05 -13.64
N LEU A 481 1.11 -22.59 -13.37
CA LEU A 481 0.08 -23.39 -12.70
C LEU A 481 -1.22 -23.44 -13.52
N THR A 482 -1.80 -24.64 -13.65
CA THR A 482 -3.06 -24.86 -14.38
C THR A 482 -4.12 -25.50 -13.47
N ASN A 483 -5.39 -25.12 -13.58
CA ASN A 483 -6.48 -25.63 -12.70
C ASN A 483 -6.13 -25.43 -11.21
N THR A 484 -5.81 -24.19 -10.82
CA THR A 484 -5.31 -23.91 -9.46
C THR A 484 -6.17 -22.87 -8.74
N ASN A 485 -6.63 -23.22 -7.55
CA ASN A 485 -7.32 -22.30 -6.64
C ASN A 485 -6.36 -21.84 -5.54
N ILE A 486 -6.47 -20.56 -5.14
CA ILE A 486 -5.67 -19.94 -4.09
C ILE A 486 -6.61 -19.20 -3.13
N THR A 487 -6.55 -19.51 -1.85
CA THR A 487 -7.27 -18.78 -0.79
C THR A 487 -6.27 -18.24 0.21
N SER A 488 -6.22 -16.91 0.35
CA SER A 488 -5.24 -16.24 1.20
C SER A 488 -5.87 -15.37 2.28
N GLN A 489 -5.27 -15.37 3.47
CA GLN A 489 -5.62 -14.46 4.58
C GLN A 489 -4.89 -13.10 4.52
N GLY A 490 -4.18 -12.78 3.41
CA GLY A 490 -3.80 -11.40 3.11
C GLY A 490 -3.01 -10.68 4.21
N ARG A 491 -2.17 -11.40 4.95
CA ARG A 491 -1.46 -10.86 6.14
C ARG A 491 -0.20 -10.06 5.82
N LEU A 492 0.37 -10.32 4.65
CA LEU A 492 1.57 -9.68 4.11
C LEU A 492 1.18 -8.74 2.96
N GLY A 493 2.16 -8.06 2.35
CA GLY A 493 1.92 -7.20 1.20
C GLY A 493 1.49 -8.02 -0.02
N GLY A 494 2.45 -8.50 -0.80
CA GLY A 494 2.13 -9.23 -2.04
C GLY A 494 1.91 -10.74 -1.83
N ILE A 495 0.81 -11.27 -2.38
CA ILE A 495 0.44 -12.70 -2.28
C ILE A 495 0.96 -13.52 -3.47
N ILE A 496 0.93 -12.94 -4.67
CA ILE A 496 1.51 -13.51 -5.90
C ILE A 496 2.49 -12.48 -6.45
N ASN A 497 3.79 -12.73 -6.30
CA ASN A 497 4.85 -11.77 -6.60
C ASN A 497 5.73 -12.22 -7.75
N ALA A 498 5.86 -11.36 -8.76
CA ALA A 498 6.82 -11.48 -9.85
C ALA A 498 7.77 -10.27 -9.79
N GLU A 499 9.00 -10.47 -9.31
CA GLU A 499 9.98 -9.41 -9.10
C GLU A 499 11.26 -9.65 -9.93
N LEU A 500 12.03 -8.62 -10.28
CA LEU A 500 13.38 -8.76 -10.88
C LEU A 500 13.45 -9.72 -12.11
N GLY A 501 12.47 -9.66 -13.01
CA GLY A 501 12.41 -10.52 -14.21
C GLY A 501 11.74 -11.88 -14.00
N GLY A 502 11.25 -12.19 -12.79
CA GLY A 502 10.48 -13.40 -12.50
C GLY A 502 9.13 -13.42 -13.23
N LYS A 503 8.61 -14.62 -13.50
CA LYS A 503 7.41 -14.82 -14.34
C LYS A 503 6.40 -15.77 -13.73
N ILE A 504 5.11 -15.43 -13.78
CA ILE A 504 4.03 -16.29 -13.28
C ILE A 504 2.90 -16.42 -14.31
N TYR A 505 2.55 -17.64 -14.68
CA TYR A 505 1.47 -17.97 -15.61
C TYR A 505 0.41 -18.81 -14.89
N LEU A 506 -0.81 -18.27 -14.73
CA LEU A 506 -1.93 -18.97 -14.10
C LEU A 506 -3.05 -19.19 -15.13
N THR A 507 -3.42 -20.45 -15.37
CA THR A 507 -4.47 -20.83 -16.34
C THR A 507 -5.58 -21.62 -15.67
N ASN A 508 -6.82 -21.14 -15.75
CA ASN A 508 -8.03 -21.72 -15.13
C ASN A 508 -7.93 -21.84 -13.60
N GLY A 509 -8.70 -21.03 -12.88
CA GLY A 509 -8.60 -21.02 -11.42
C GLY A 509 -9.35 -19.88 -10.73
N HIS A 510 -9.38 -19.94 -9.40
CA HIS A 510 -10.04 -18.97 -8.55
C HIS A 510 -9.12 -18.53 -7.40
N ILE A 511 -9.01 -17.22 -7.18
CA ILE A 511 -8.12 -16.60 -6.21
C ILE A 511 -8.97 -15.70 -5.30
N ASP A 512 -9.04 -16.02 -4.02
CA ASP A 512 -9.71 -15.18 -3.00
C ASP A 512 -8.70 -14.73 -1.95
N ILE A 513 -8.69 -13.43 -1.65
CA ILE A 513 -7.73 -12.81 -0.74
C ILE A 513 -8.48 -11.94 0.25
N TYR A 514 -8.53 -12.40 1.50
CA TYR A 514 -9.16 -11.71 2.60
C TYR A 514 -8.10 -10.93 3.36
N ARG A 515 -8.28 -9.63 3.57
CA ARG A 515 -7.41 -8.86 4.45
C ARG A 515 -7.68 -9.24 5.90
N THR A 516 -6.70 -9.85 6.58
CA THR A 516 -6.78 -10.12 8.03
C THR A 516 -5.72 -9.36 8.86
N ASN A 517 -4.90 -8.52 8.22
CA ASN A 517 -3.98 -7.60 8.90
C ASN A 517 -4.59 -6.18 9.00
N PRO A 518 -4.74 -5.61 10.21
CA PRO A 518 -5.35 -4.29 10.39
C PRO A 518 -4.44 -3.12 9.95
N TYR A 519 -3.13 -3.34 9.77
CA TYR A 519 -2.17 -2.27 9.45
C TYR A 519 -1.60 -2.33 8.03
N VAL A 520 -1.53 -3.52 7.42
CA VAL A 520 -1.06 -3.72 6.05
C VAL A 520 -2.25 -4.07 5.15
N ALA A 521 -2.39 -3.36 4.03
CA ALA A 521 -3.32 -3.75 2.98
C ALA A 521 -2.61 -4.67 1.96
N PRO A 522 -3.11 -5.88 1.69
CA PRO A 522 -2.49 -6.79 0.72
C PRO A 522 -2.66 -6.35 -0.74
N PHE A 523 -1.63 -6.67 -1.52
CA PHE A 523 -1.63 -6.72 -2.98
C PHE A 523 -1.90 -8.17 -3.43
N GLY A 524 -2.95 -8.39 -4.22
CA GLY A 524 -3.29 -9.74 -4.67
C GLY A 524 -2.24 -10.32 -5.62
N VAL A 525 -1.91 -9.55 -6.65
CA VAL A 525 -0.78 -9.79 -7.56
C VAL A 525 0.11 -8.55 -7.59
N MET A 526 1.41 -8.74 -7.41
CA MET A 526 2.42 -7.68 -7.51
C MET A 526 3.42 -8.05 -8.61
N VAL A 527 3.44 -7.28 -9.69
CA VAL A 527 4.37 -7.45 -10.81
C VAL A 527 5.30 -6.25 -10.84
N ASN A 528 6.59 -6.45 -10.56
CA ASN A 528 7.52 -5.35 -10.35
C ASN A 528 8.87 -5.58 -11.01
N GLY A 529 9.31 -4.62 -11.84
CA GLY A 529 10.64 -4.61 -12.43
C GLY A 529 10.69 -5.07 -13.88
N GLN A 530 11.78 -4.69 -14.54
CA GLN A 530 12.00 -4.93 -15.96
C GLN A 530 11.92 -6.43 -16.29
N SER A 531 11.09 -6.77 -17.28
CA SER A 531 10.84 -8.14 -17.73
C SER A 531 10.11 -9.06 -16.74
N SER A 532 9.68 -8.55 -15.58
CA SER A 532 8.75 -9.25 -14.69
C SER A 532 7.37 -9.34 -15.35
N GLU A 533 6.74 -10.51 -15.29
CA GLU A 533 5.56 -10.80 -16.09
C GLU A 533 4.54 -11.64 -15.31
N VAL A 534 3.27 -11.27 -15.37
CA VAL A 534 2.17 -12.16 -14.95
C VAL A 534 1.11 -12.28 -16.02
N GLU A 535 0.75 -13.51 -16.39
CA GLU A 535 -0.43 -13.82 -17.19
C GLU A 535 -1.49 -14.54 -16.34
N LEU A 536 -2.70 -13.99 -16.32
CA LEU A 536 -3.89 -14.62 -15.76
C LEU A 536 -4.86 -14.94 -16.90
N ASN A 537 -5.09 -16.24 -17.14
CA ASN A 537 -5.94 -16.74 -18.20
C ASN A 537 -7.08 -17.58 -17.60
N LYS A 538 -8.34 -17.19 -17.81
CA LYS A 538 -9.53 -17.81 -17.17
C LYS A 538 -9.44 -17.84 -15.64
N ILE A 539 -8.97 -16.75 -15.05
CA ILE A 539 -8.85 -16.59 -13.60
C ILE A 539 -10.01 -15.73 -13.09
N LYS A 540 -10.64 -16.15 -11.99
CA LYS A 540 -11.47 -15.29 -11.15
C LYS A 540 -10.65 -14.85 -9.94
N LEU A 541 -10.40 -13.56 -9.75
CA LEU A 541 -9.67 -13.03 -8.59
C LEU A 541 -10.56 -12.05 -7.81
N ASN A 542 -10.70 -12.25 -6.50
CA ASN A 542 -11.39 -11.33 -5.61
C ASN A 542 -10.49 -10.92 -4.43
N THR A 543 -10.43 -9.63 -4.11
CA THR A 543 -9.90 -9.16 -2.82
C THR A 543 -11.01 -8.60 -1.93
N PHE A 544 -10.82 -8.72 -0.61
CA PHE A 544 -11.76 -8.26 0.40
C PHE A 544 -11.03 -7.46 1.48
N GLY A 545 -11.45 -6.22 1.71
CA GLY A 545 -10.91 -5.32 2.74
C GLY A 545 -10.65 -3.91 2.21
N LYS A 546 -10.72 -2.92 3.12
CA LYS A 546 -10.34 -1.52 2.85
C LYS A 546 -8.94 -1.44 2.22
N GLU A 547 -8.77 -0.54 1.24
CA GLU A 547 -7.50 -0.18 0.58
C GLU A 547 -6.74 -1.37 -0.06
N THR A 548 -7.38 -2.54 -0.21
CA THR A 548 -6.76 -3.70 -0.88
C THR A 548 -6.59 -3.43 -2.37
N THR A 549 -5.48 -3.87 -2.95
CA THR A 549 -5.25 -3.75 -4.39
C THR A 549 -5.24 -5.14 -5.02
N ALA A 550 -6.11 -5.41 -5.98
CA ALA A 550 -6.15 -6.73 -6.62
C ALA A 550 -4.88 -7.01 -7.43
N ILE A 551 -4.43 -6.05 -8.25
CA ILE A 551 -3.20 -6.16 -9.04
C ILE A 551 -2.45 -4.82 -9.03
N THR A 552 -1.14 -4.84 -8.74
CA THR A 552 -0.23 -3.70 -8.98
C THR A 552 0.87 -4.08 -9.96
N VAL A 553 1.18 -3.19 -10.91
CA VAL A 553 2.13 -3.42 -12.00
C VAL A 553 3.06 -2.20 -12.10
N GLY A 554 4.35 -2.39 -11.80
CA GLY A 554 5.35 -1.32 -11.65
C GLY A 554 6.67 -1.56 -12.38
N ASN A 555 7.43 -0.49 -12.66
CA ASN A 555 8.83 -0.53 -13.14
C ASN A 555 9.07 -1.40 -14.38
N LYS A 556 8.35 -1.14 -15.48
CA LYS A 556 8.49 -1.82 -16.78
C LYS A 556 8.11 -3.31 -16.74
N ALA A 557 7.39 -3.71 -15.70
CA ALA A 557 6.68 -4.99 -15.64
C ALA A 557 5.50 -5.03 -16.64
N THR A 558 5.09 -6.26 -16.98
CA THR A 558 3.97 -6.51 -17.89
C THR A 558 2.90 -7.39 -17.24
N LEU A 559 1.63 -6.99 -17.40
CA LEU A 559 0.46 -7.79 -17.02
C LEU A 559 -0.32 -8.20 -18.28
N ARG A 560 -0.76 -9.46 -18.30
CA ARG A 560 -1.72 -9.96 -19.29
C ARG A 560 -2.92 -10.60 -18.60
N LEU A 561 -4.12 -10.09 -18.87
CA LEU A 561 -5.39 -10.68 -18.47
C LEU A 561 -6.11 -11.20 -19.71
N GLN A 562 -6.53 -12.46 -19.68
CA GLN A 562 -7.31 -13.07 -20.75
C GLN A 562 -8.49 -13.87 -20.17
N ASP A 563 -9.68 -13.67 -20.74
CA ASP A 563 -10.91 -14.41 -20.42
C ASP A 563 -11.20 -14.46 -18.88
N SER A 564 -10.82 -13.40 -18.14
CA SER A 564 -10.69 -13.39 -16.66
C SER A 564 -11.62 -12.36 -15.99
N GLN A 565 -11.89 -12.55 -14.70
CA GLN A 565 -12.76 -11.69 -13.89
C GLN A 565 -12.05 -11.24 -12.62
N ILE A 566 -11.81 -9.94 -12.46
CA ILE A 566 -11.12 -9.36 -11.30
C ILE A 566 -12.08 -8.43 -10.56
N LYS A 567 -12.32 -8.67 -9.27
CA LYS A 567 -13.17 -7.82 -8.41
C LYS A 567 -12.45 -7.43 -7.12
N THR A 568 -12.69 -6.20 -6.65
CA THR A 568 -12.29 -5.75 -5.31
C THR A 568 -13.51 -5.38 -4.49
N ASN A 569 -13.42 -5.56 -3.17
CA ASN A 569 -14.52 -5.36 -2.23
C ASN A 569 -14.00 -4.66 -0.97
N GLY A 570 -14.14 -3.33 -0.89
CA GLY A 570 -13.71 -2.54 0.26
C GLY A 570 -13.45 -1.07 -0.10
N VAL A 571 -13.66 -0.16 0.84
CA VAL A 571 -13.44 1.29 0.63
C VAL A 571 -12.00 1.54 0.16
N GLY A 572 -11.82 2.27 -0.93
CA GLY A 572 -10.51 2.55 -1.55
C GLY A 572 -9.84 1.36 -2.26
N ALA A 573 -10.48 0.19 -2.35
CA ALA A 573 -9.84 -1.02 -2.88
C ALA A 573 -9.74 -1.04 -4.41
N ASN A 574 -8.57 -0.70 -4.97
CA ASN A 574 -8.38 -0.55 -6.43
C ASN A 574 -8.17 -1.89 -7.16
N VAL A 575 -8.77 -2.06 -8.34
CA VAL A 575 -8.64 -3.33 -9.09
C VAL A 575 -7.28 -3.47 -9.76
N LEU A 576 -6.80 -2.41 -10.43
CA LEU A 576 -5.51 -2.40 -11.12
C LEU A 576 -4.76 -1.08 -10.90
N ASN A 577 -3.59 -1.16 -10.28
CA ASN A 577 -2.63 -0.05 -10.18
C ASN A 577 -1.56 -0.19 -11.29
N LEU A 578 -1.33 0.88 -12.07
CA LEU A 578 -0.32 0.95 -13.13
C LEU A 578 0.63 2.13 -12.92
N TRP A 579 1.93 1.89 -12.99
CA TRP A 579 2.94 2.95 -12.95
C TRP A 579 4.25 2.53 -13.65
N ASP A 580 4.70 3.31 -14.64
CA ASP A 580 5.80 2.96 -15.58
C ASP A 580 5.68 1.54 -16.18
N SER A 581 4.47 1.05 -16.46
CA SER A 581 4.22 -0.36 -16.75
C SER A 581 3.27 -0.59 -17.94
N SER A 582 3.01 -1.84 -18.30
CA SER A 582 2.11 -2.18 -19.41
C SER A 582 1.12 -3.29 -19.05
N ALA A 583 -0.16 -3.07 -19.34
CA ALA A 583 -1.23 -4.04 -19.12
C ALA A 583 -2.04 -4.32 -20.40
N THR A 584 -2.29 -5.60 -20.69
CA THR A 584 -3.15 -6.07 -21.78
C THR A 584 -4.33 -6.83 -21.20
N ILE A 585 -5.56 -6.42 -21.54
CA ILE A 585 -6.81 -6.95 -20.97
C ILE A 585 -7.75 -7.40 -22.10
N ILE A 586 -7.87 -8.72 -22.27
CA ILE A 586 -8.63 -9.34 -23.37
C ILE A 586 -9.82 -10.13 -22.82
N ASN A 587 -11.03 -9.87 -23.35
CA ASN A 587 -12.27 -10.56 -22.98
C ASN A 587 -12.51 -10.64 -21.45
N SER A 588 -12.06 -9.63 -20.70
CA SER A 588 -11.98 -9.70 -19.23
C SER A 588 -12.76 -8.57 -18.57
N THR A 589 -13.17 -8.78 -17.32
CA THR A 589 -13.93 -7.79 -16.53
C THR A 589 -13.15 -7.35 -15.31
N LEU A 590 -13.00 -6.03 -15.10
CA LEU A 590 -12.46 -5.44 -13.86
C LEU A 590 -13.57 -4.63 -13.19
N ASN A 591 -13.94 -4.97 -11.95
CA ASN A 591 -15.08 -4.36 -11.29
C ASN A 591 -14.78 -3.95 -9.84
N THR A 592 -15.24 -2.78 -9.43
CA THR A 592 -15.31 -2.38 -8.01
C THR A 592 -16.56 -1.55 -7.72
N GLU A 593 -17.31 -1.96 -6.70
CA GLU A 593 -18.56 -1.32 -6.27
C GLU A 593 -18.35 -0.57 -4.94
N SER A 594 -17.12 -0.16 -4.64
CA SER A 594 -16.75 0.37 -3.33
C SER A 594 -16.47 1.87 -3.35
N GLU A 595 -16.85 2.54 -2.27
CA GLU A 595 -16.58 3.97 -2.08
C GLU A 595 -15.08 4.26 -2.22
N GLY A 596 -14.73 5.32 -2.96
CA GLY A 596 -13.34 5.72 -3.21
C GLY A 596 -12.51 4.79 -4.10
N ALA A 597 -13.01 3.61 -4.47
CA ALA A 597 -12.26 2.61 -5.23
C ALA A 597 -12.33 2.83 -6.75
N SER A 598 -11.17 2.78 -7.42
CA SER A 598 -11.08 2.86 -8.89
C SER A 598 -10.86 1.49 -9.53
N ALA A 599 -11.43 1.25 -10.71
CA ALA A 599 -11.12 0.03 -11.46
C ALA A 599 -9.67 0.07 -11.98
N ILE A 600 -9.21 1.21 -12.48
CA ILE A 600 -7.80 1.42 -12.83
C ILE A 600 -7.31 2.72 -12.20
N ARG A 601 -6.19 2.65 -11.47
CA ARG A 601 -5.46 3.79 -10.93
C ARG A 601 -4.09 3.87 -11.60
N VAL A 602 -3.71 5.05 -12.03
CA VAL A 602 -2.44 5.32 -12.72
C VAL A 602 -1.71 6.44 -12.02
N PHE A 603 -0.48 6.16 -11.61
CA PHE A 603 0.43 7.11 -10.99
C PHE A 603 1.86 6.91 -11.55
N THR A 604 2.82 7.67 -11.05
CA THR A 604 4.25 7.40 -11.23
C THR A 604 4.95 7.67 -9.91
N ASN A 605 6.04 6.95 -9.64
CA ASN A 605 6.91 7.23 -8.51
C ASN A 605 8.06 8.19 -8.89
N ASP A 606 8.31 8.43 -10.17
CA ASP A 606 9.49 9.15 -10.70
C ASP A 606 9.12 10.25 -11.69
N GLU A 607 9.97 11.30 -11.73
CA GLU A 607 9.98 12.30 -12.80
C GLU A 607 10.48 11.71 -14.13
N GLY A 608 10.16 12.38 -15.25
CA GLY A 608 10.71 12.05 -16.58
C GLY A 608 9.71 11.58 -17.63
N ASN A 609 8.40 11.85 -17.45
CA ASN A 609 7.32 11.36 -18.32
C ASN A 609 7.28 9.82 -18.43
N LEU A 610 7.49 9.13 -17.31
CA LEU A 610 7.32 7.68 -17.25
C LEU A 610 5.89 7.29 -17.62
N LEU A 611 5.77 6.27 -18.46
CA LEU A 611 4.58 6.03 -19.27
C LEU A 611 3.97 4.67 -18.96
N SER A 612 2.79 4.70 -18.37
CA SER A 612 1.94 3.52 -18.22
C SER A 612 1.08 3.29 -19.46
N ARG A 613 0.97 2.03 -19.92
CA ARG A 613 0.15 1.66 -21.08
C ARG A 613 -0.95 0.66 -20.74
N LEU A 614 -2.12 0.88 -21.32
CA LEU A 614 -3.27 -0.01 -21.26
C LEU A 614 -3.75 -0.37 -22.67
N MET A 615 -3.90 -1.67 -22.93
CA MET A 615 -4.59 -2.18 -24.11
C MET A 615 -5.80 -3.02 -23.68
N MET A 616 -7.01 -2.60 -24.03
CA MET A 616 -8.25 -3.33 -23.78
C MET A 616 -8.89 -3.81 -25.08
N LYS A 617 -9.27 -5.09 -25.13
CA LYS A 617 -9.98 -5.68 -26.27
C LYS A 617 -11.11 -6.60 -25.81
N GLY A 618 -12.37 -6.33 -26.19
CA GLY A 618 -13.50 -7.17 -25.79
C GLY A 618 -13.81 -7.13 -24.28
N SER A 619 -13.34 -6.11 -23.57
CA SER A 619 -13.25 -6.10 -22.10
C SER A 619 -14.15 -5.03 -21.49
N THR A 620 -14.50 -5.19 -20.21
CA THR A 620 -15.35 -4.24 -19.47
C THR A 620 -14.65 -3.80 -18.19
N ILE A 621 -14.59 -2.49 -17.95
CA ILE A 621 -14.24 -1.94 -16.63
C ILE A 621 -15.45 -1.24 -16.00
N SER A 622 -15.61 -1.34 -14.69
CA SER A 622 -16.74 -0.74 -13.96
C SER A 622 -16.31 -0.29 -12.56
N ALA A 623 -16.62 0.96 -12.21
CA ALA A 623 -16.32 1.50 -10.89
C ALA A 623 -17.31 2.59 -10.45
N GLU A 624 -17.67 2.61 -9.15
CA GLU A 624 -18.47 3.69 -8.58
C GLU A 624 -17.68 5.00 -8.42
N HIS A 625 -16.39 4.98 -8.04
CA HIS A 625 -15.60 6.20 -7.88
C HIS A 625 -15.10 6.72 -9.23
N TYR A 626 -14.08 6.12 -9.83
CA TYR A 626 -13.64 6.39 -11.21
C TYR A 626 -13.26 5.08 -11.90
N ALA A 627 -13.70 4.89 -13.15
CA ALA A 627 -13.28 3.73 -13.93
C ALA A 627 -11.77 3.78 -14.20
N ILE A 628 -11.25 4.98 -14.48
CA ILE A 628 -9.82 5.24 -14.63
C ILE A 628 -9.47 6.55 -13.91
N LYS A 629 -8.48 6.51 -13.00
CA LYS A 629 -7.95 7.68 -12.29
C LYS A 629 -6.46 7.85 -12.59
N VAL A 630 -6.08 8.95 -13.23
CA VAL A 630 -4.71 9.31 -13.61
C VAL A 630 -4.28 10.54 -12.79
N ALA A 631 -3.55 10.31 -11.70
CA ALA A 631 -3.23 11.36 -10.73
C ALA A 631 -1.90 11.08 -10.00
N LYS A 632 -1.35 12.10 -9.32
CA LYS A 632 -0.19 11.90 -8.43
C LYS A 632 -0.53 10.94 -7.28
N ASN A 633 0.44 10.11 -6.90
CA ASN A 633 0.43 9.43 -5.60
C ASN A 633 1.23 10.24 -4.55
N ALA A 634 1.58 9.61 -3.43
CA ALA A 634 2.43 10.16 -2.39
C ALA A 634 3.73 10.85 -2.87
N THR A 635 4.34 10.39 -3.97
CA THR A 635 5.59 10.99 -4.50
C THR A 635 5.38 12.36 -5.14
N LYS A 636 4.12 12.78 -5.39
CA LYS A 636 3.74 14.01 -6.11
C LYS A 636 4.26 14.11 -7.55
N ASN A 637 4.72 13.00 -8.15
CA ASN A 637 5.16 12.96 -9.56
C ASN A 637 3.99 12.76 -10.54
N LEU A 638 3.95 13.57 -11.61
CA LEU A 638 2.84 13.61 -12.58
C LEU A 638 2.90 12.42 -13.56
N PRO A 639 1.85 11.58 -13.62
CA PRO A 639 1.84 10.42 -14.51
C PRO A 639 1.59 10.79 -15.98
N VAL A 640 2.12 9.94 -16.87
CA VAL A 640 1.75 9.88 -18.29
C VAL A 640 1.13 8.53 -18.57
N PHE A 641 0.00 8.52 -19.28
CA PHE A 641 -0.82 7.34 -19.53
C PHE A 641 -1.28 7.28 -20.99
N GLU A 642 -1.14 6.10 -21.61
CA GLU A 642 -1.71 5.80 -22.94
C GLU A 642 -2.71 4.63 -22.81
N ALA A 643 -3.91 4.79 -23.35
CA ALA A 643 -4.95 3.77 -23.34
C ALA A 643 -5.53 3.55 -24.74
N SER A 644 -5.44 2.32 -25.23
CA SER A 644 -6.14 1.84 -26.43
C SER A 644 -7.30 0.93 -26.01
N ILE A 645 -8.52 1.34 -26.35
CA ILE A 645 -9.77 0.72 -25.92
C ILE A 645 -10.51 0.27 -27.18
N ASN A 646 -10.66 -1.04 -27.38
CA ASN A 646 -11.15 -1.62 -28.63
C ASN A 646 -12.29 -2.61 -28.38
N ASN A 647 -13.47 -2.42 -29.01
CA ASN A 647 -14.68 -3.21 -28.75
C ASN A 647 -14.90 -3.48 -27.25
N SER A 648 -14.79 -2.43 -26.43
CA SER A 648 -14.72 -2.53 -24.96
C SER A 648 -15.62 -1.50 -24.29
N VAL A 649 -15.99 -1.75 -23.03
CA VAL A 649 -16.95 -0.93 -22.28
C VAL A 649 -16.29 -0.33 -21.03
N ILE A 650 -16.46 0.98 -20.85
CA ILE A 650 -16.05 1.74 -19.67
C ILE A 650 -17.30 2.25 -18.96
N ASN A 651 -17.61 1.71 -17.78
CA ASN A 651 -18.70 2.20 -16.93
C ASN A 651 -18.12 3.00 -15.76
N GLY A 652 -18.25 4.32 -15.80
CA GLY A 652 -17.73 5.22 -14.77
C GLY A 652 -17.14 6.50 -15.36
N GLY A 653 -16.86 7.48 -14.49
CA GLY A 653 -16.07 8.64 -14.88
C GLY A 653 -14.59 8.29 -15.13
N ILE A 654 -13.89 9.15 -15.86
CA ILE A 654 -12.42 9.13 -16.00
C ILE A 654 -11.88 10.42 -15.41
N TYR A 655 -10.90 10.35 -14.52
CA TYR A 655 -10.26 11.53 -13.94
C TYR A 655 -8.80 11.61 -14.36
N THR A 656 -8.40 12.75 -14.91
CA THR A 656 -7.00 13.11 -15.15
C THR A 656 -6.71 14.37 -14.36
N GLU A 657 -5.75 14.32 -13.45
CA GLU A 657 -5.37 15.48 -12.67
C GLU A 657 -4.82 16.60 -13.59
N LYS A 658 -5.11 17.86 -13.25
CA LYS A 658 -4.56 19.02 -13.95
C LYS A 658 -3.03 18.93 -14.01
N ASN A 659 -2.50 19.02 -15.23
CA ASN A 659 -1.09 18.82 -15.63
C ASN A 659 -0.60 17.36 -15.77
N ALA A 660 -1.38 16.35 -15.37
CA ALA A 660 -1.11 14.96 -15.77
C ALA A 660 -1.51 14.74 -17.24
N LYS A 661 -0.99 13.68 -17.87
CA LYS A 661 -1.25 13.40 -19.29
C LYS A 661 -1.88 12.03 -19.49
N SER A 662 -3.03 11.99 -20.14
CA SER A 662 -3.76 10.79 -20.50
C SER A 662 -4.23 10.83 -21.96
N TYR A 663 -3.73 9.90 -22.77
CA TYR A 663 -4.03 9.77 -24.19
C TYR A 663 -4.97 8.59 -24.41
N PHE A 664 -6.24 8.87 -24.70
CA PHE A 664 -7.25 7.84 -24.94
C PHE A 664 -7.51 7.66 -26.43
N THR A 665 -7.50 6.41 -26.89
CA THR A 665 -8.06 6.01 -28.19
C THR A 665 -9.16 4.99 -27.93
N ILE A 666 -10.41 5.40 -28.16
CA ILE A 666 -11.63 4.60 -27.97
C ILE A 666 -12.20 4.29 -29.36
N ASP A 667 -12.15 3.02 -29.75
CA ASP A 667 -12.31 2.59 -31.14
C ASP A 667 -13.06 1.25 -31.30
N ASN A 668 -13.48 0.92 -32.52
CA ASN A 668 -14.18 -0.31 -32.91
C ASN A 668 -15.39 -0.65 -32.01
N ASN A 669 -16.48 0.11 -32.09
CA ASN A 669 -17.71 -0.14 -31.32
C ASN A 669 -17.49 -0.19 -29.80
N SER A 670 -16.53 0.61 -29.29
CA SER A 670 -16.35 0.78 -27.85
C SER A 670 -17.39 1.74 -27.26
N GLN A 671 -17.62 1.63 -25.95
CA GLN A 671 -18.61 2.44 -25.24
C GLN A 671 -18.00 3.03 -23.96
N TRP A 672 -18.15 4.34 -23.78
CA TRP A 672 -17.88 5.00 -22.50
C TRP A 672 -19.19 5.55 -21.92
N ASN A 673 -19.66 4.92 -20.84
CA ASN A 673 -20.81 5.33 -20.03
C ASN A 673 -20.30 6.16 -18.84
N MET A 674 -20.29 7.48 -18.99
CA MET A 674 -19.71 8.44 -18.06
C MET A 674 -20.68 8.75 -16.90
N SER A 675 -20.31 8.33 -15.68
CA SER A 675 -21.18 8.45 -14.50
C SER A 675 -21.07 9.77 -13.73
N LYS A 676 -20.02 10.56 -13.96
CA LYS A 676 -19.75 11.83 -13.26
C LYS A 676 -18.81 12.72 -14.06
N ASN A 677 -18.61 13.96 -13.60
CA ASN A 677 -17.60 14.88 -14.12
C ASN A 677 -16.28 14.15 -14.35
N SER A 678 -15.71 14.36 -15.54
CA SER A 678 -14.57 13.60 -16.03
C SER A 678 -13.58 14.53 -16.71
N SER A 679 -12.30 14.16 -16.68
CA SER A 679 -11.22 14.91 -17.32
C SER A 679 -10.22 14.00 -18.01
N VAL A 680 -9.80 14.38 -19.21
CA VAL A 680 -8.78 13.70 -20.01
C VAL A 680 -7.83 14.72 -20.64
N TYR A 681 -6.59 14.32 -20.91
CA TYR A 681 -5.66 15.21 -21.62
C TYR A 681 -6.00 15.23 -23.13
N GLN A 682 -6.05 14.07 -23.78
CA GLN A 682 -6.43 13.96 -25.19
C GLN A 682 -7.37 12.76 -25.41
N LEU A 683 -8.38 12.94 -26.26
CA LEU A 683 -9.35 11.90 -26.61
C LEU A 683 -9.50 11.74 -28.12
N ASN A 684 -9.20 10.54 -28.63
CA ASN A 684 -9.59 10.07 -29.95
C ASN A 684 -10.76 9.10 -29.78
N LEU A 685 -11.92 9.41 -30.36
CA LEU A 685 -13.16 8.64 -30.28
C LEU A 685 -13.63 8.30 -31.71
N SER A 686 -13.35 7.08 -32.15
CA SER A 686 -13.65 6.61 -33.52
C SER A 686 -14.65 5.45 -33.49
N ASP A 687 -15.64 5.45 -34.39
CA ASP A 687 -16.59 4.34 -34.59
C ASP A 687 -17.19 3.79 -33.27
N SER A 688 -17.43 4.67 -32.30
CA SER A 688 -17.68 4.34 -30.88
C SER A 688 -18.64 5.34 -30.23
N SER A 689 -19.17 5.01 -29.05
CA SER A 689 -20.14 5.85 -28.34
C SER A 689 -19.63 6.41 -27.02
N LEU A 690 -19.89 7.69 -26.78
CA LEU A 690 -19.70 8.40 -25.52
C LEU A 690 -21.07 8.80 -24.97
N ASN A 691 -21.48 8.24 -23.84
CA ASN A 691 -22.74 8.53 -23.19
C ASN A 691 -22.53 9.26 -21.86
N LEU A 692 -22.92 10.54 -21.80
CA LEU A 692 -23.01 11.33 -20.56
C LEU A 692 -24.42 11.25 -19.97
N SER A 693 -25.43 10.80 -20.72
CA SER A 693 -26.78 10.66 -20.20
C SER A 693 -26.91 9.39 -19.35
N GLN A 694 -27.06 9.58 -18.04
CA GLN A 694 -27.61 8.56 -17.15
C GLN A 694 -29.10 8.83 -16.94
N THR A 695 -29.89 7.76 -16.96
CA THR A 695 -31.36 7.81 -17.05
C THR A 695 -32.05 7.81 -15.68
N THR A 696 -31.51 8.54 -14.70
CA THR A 696 -32.05 8.57 -13.32
C THR A 696 -32.89 9.82 -13.05
N ASP A 697 -33.90 9.67 -12.20
CA ASP A 697 -34.81 10.77 -11.79
C ASP A 697 -34.09 11.89 -10.98
N THR A 698 -32.87 11.63 -10.54
CA THR A 698 -31.98 12.53 -9.80
C THR A 698 -30.83 13.08 -10.66
N TRP A 699 -31.01 13.16 -11.98
CA TRP A 699 -29.98 13.64 -12.91
C TRP A 699 -29.37 14.97 -12.44
N GLN A 700 -28.03 15.01 -12.49
CA GLN A 700 -27.24 16.22 -12.39
C GLN A 700 -26.44 16.39 -13.70
N PRO A 701 -26.31 17.63 -14.21
CA PRO A 701 -25.49 17.92 -15.38
C PRO A 701 -24.02 17.60 -15.10
N LYS A 702 -23.35 16.93 -16.04
CA LYS A 702 -21.95 16.50 -15.96
C LYS A 702 -21.12 17.15 -17.05
N THR A 703 -19.88 17.49 -16.73
CA THR A 703 -18.89 18.04 -17.67
C THR A 703 -17.80 17.03 -17.98
N LEU A 704 -17.48 16.86 -19.25
CA LEU A 704 -16.23 16.25 -19.72
C LEU A 704 -15.24 17.36 -20.09
N GLU A 705 -14.13 17.48 -19.36
CA GLU A 705 -13.02 18.38 -19.68
C GLU A 705 -11.95 17.66 -20.53
N ILE A 706 -11.51 18.31 -21.60
CA ILE A 706 -10.46 17.81 -22.50
C ILE A 706 -9.38 18.89 -22.62
N TYR A 707 -8.19 18.62 -22.07
CA TYR A 707 -7.17 19.67 -21.88
C TYR A 707 -6.35 20.00 -23.14
N GLU A 708 -6.11 19.05 -24.05
CA GLU A 708 -5.24 19.23 -25.22
C GLU A 708 -5.97 19.05 -26.57
N GLY A 709 -6.86 18.07 -26.71
CA GLY A 709 -7.60 17.94 -27.96
C GLY A 709 -8.58 16.75 -28.07
N LEU A 710 -9.55 16.93 -28.95
CA LEU A 710 -10.61 15.97 -29.25
C LEU A 710 -10.63 15.63 -30.74
N ILE A 711 -10.50 14.35 -31.09
CA ILE A 711 -10.78 13.84 -32.44
C ILE A 711 -11.92 12.85 -32.33
N ALA A 712 -13.13 13.25 -32.74
CA ALA A 712 -14.30 12.40 -32.83
C ALA A 712 -14.61 12.09 -34.31
N GLN A 713 -14.67 10.82 -34.68
CA GLN A 713 -14.89 10.38 -36.06
C GLN A 713 -15.92 9.25 -36.12
N ASN A 714 -17.05 9.49 -36.80
CA ASN A 714 -18.22 8.59 -36.76
C ASN A 714 -18.68 8.26 -35.31
N ALA A 715 -18.48 9.21 -34.39
CA ALA A 715 -18.82 9.04 -33.00
C ALA A 715 -20.32 9.21 -32.75
N ARG A 716 -20.87 8.48 -31.76
CA ARG A 716 -22.20 8.74 -31.20
C ARG A 716 -22.05 9.34 -29.81
N ILE A 717 -22.41 10.61 -29.66
CA ILE A 717 -22.37 11.33 -28.38
C ILE A 717 -23.80 11.43 -27.87
N THR A 718 -24.04 11.07 -26.60
CA THR A 718 -25.36 11.19 -25.96
C THR A 718 -25.25 12.11 -24.75
N LEU A 719 -26.04 13.18 -24.73
CA LEU A 719 -26.10 14.18 -23.66
C LEU A 719 -27.50 14.22 -23.05
N GLY A 720 -27.58 14.37 -21.73
CA GLY A 720 -28.79 14.78 -21.05
C GLY A 720 -28.99 16.29 -21.10
N THR A 721 -30.17 16.76 -21.43
CA THR A 721 -30.47 18.20 -21.43
C THR A 721 -31.88 18.46 -20.89
N ASP A 722 -31.98 19.46 -20.02
CA ASP A 722 -33.26 20.08 -19.73
C ASP A 722 -33.58 21.07 -20.86
N LEU A 723 -34.65 20.85 -21.61
CA LEU A 723 -34.98 21.68 -22.77
C LEU A 723 -35.83 22.88 -22.34
N GLY A 724 -35.13 23.94 -21.92
CA GLY A 724 -35.69 25.23 -21.51
C GLY A 724 -35.07 26.41 -22.27
N ASN A 725 -34.69 27.47 -21.54
CA ASN A 725 -34.02 28.66 -22.09
C ASN A 725 -32.48 28.53 -22.01
N ASP A 726 -31.74 29.59 -22.31
CA ASP A 726 -30.26 29.56 -22.36
C ASP A 726 -29.58 29.12 -21.04
N ASN A 727 -30.24 29.31 -19.89
CA ASN A 727 -29.75 28.90 -18.57
C ASN A 727 -30.08 27.45 -18.22
N SER A 728 -30.57 26.65 -19.19
CA SER A 728 -30.92 25.26 -18.94
C SER A 728 -29.71 24.44 -18.50
N GLN A 729 -29.94 23.53 -17.56
CA GLN A 729 -28.94 22.53 -17.22
C GLN A 729 -28.74 21.58 -18.40
N THR A 730 -27.49 21.16 -18.63
CA THR A 730 -27.14 20.17 -19.66
C THR A 730 -25.84 19.46 -19.28
N ASP A 731 -25.73 18.20 -19.68
CA ASP A 731 -24.43 17.54 -19.81
C ASP A 731 -23.62 18.29 -20.89
N LYS A 732 -22.32 18.52 -20.65
CA LYS A 732 -21.44 19.38 -21.46
C LYS A 732 -20.10 18.71 -21.77
N ILE A 733 -19.56 18.98 -22.95
CA ILE A 733 -18.15 18.71 -23.31
C ILE A 733 -17.41 20.05 -23.39
N SER A 734 -16.19 20.13 -22.84
CA SER A 734 -15.34 21.33 -22.90
C SER A 734 -13.95 20.94 -23.41
N VAL A 735 -13.47 21.63 -24.46
CA VAL A 735 -12.17 21.34 -25.10
C VAL A 735 -11.30 22.60 -25.10
N SER A 736 -10.15 22.52 -24.42
CA SER A 736 -9.23 23.66 -24.28
C SER A 736 -8.25 23.82 -25.46
N GLY A 737 -8.05 22.76 -26.25
CA GLY A 737 -7.18 22.73 -27.43
C GLY A 737 -7.93 22.47 -28.74
N ASP A 738 -7.28 21.80 -29.69
CA ASP A 738 -7.84 21.61 -31.04
C ASP A 738 -8.94 20.54 -31.06
N SER A 739 -9.98 20.74 -31.88
CA SER A 739 -11.12 19.84 -32.02
C SER A 739 -11.45 19.49 -33.47
N ILE A 740 -11.66 18.20 -33.71
CA ILE A 740 -12.21 17.64 -34.95
C ILE A 740 -13.43 16.81 -34.56
N ILE A 741 -14.64 17.26 -34.88
CA ILE A 741 -15.89 16.64 -34.41
C ILE A 741 -16.78 16.22 -35.58
N ASN A 742 -16.69 14.95 -35.97
CA ASN A 742 -17.53 14.32 -36.99
C ASN A 742 -18.36 13.19 -36.37
N GLY A 743 -19.68 13.37 -36.26
CA GLY A 743 -20.52 12.38 -35.60
C GLY A 743 -21.98 12.78 -35.43
N ASN A 744 -22.69 11.97 -34.65
CA ASN A 744 -24.10 12.16 -34.33
C ASN A 744 -24.28 12.46 -32.84
N LEU A 745 -25.08 13.48 -32.55
CA LEU A 745 -25.45 13.91 -31.21
C LEU A 745 -26.88 13.49 -30.89
N GLN A 746 -27.05 12.67 -29.85
CA GLN A 746 -28.34 12.35 -29.27
C GLN A 746 -28.58 13.21 -28.02
N ILE A 747 -29.71 13.90 -27.98
CA ILE A 747 -30.17 14.62 -26.79
C ILE A 747 -31.24 13.78 -26.10
N GLU A 748 -31.01 13.42 -24.84
CA GLU A 748 -32.00 12.80 -23.98
C GLU A 748 -32.63 13.87 -23.08
N LYS A 749 -33.87 14.23 -23.44
CA LYS A 749 -34.64 15.23 -22.69
C LYS A 749 -34.89 14.77 -21.25
N ARG A 750 -34.85 15.69 -20.30
CA ARG A 750 -35.17 15.46 -18.88
C ARG A 750 -36.64 15.73 -18.60
N TYR A 751 -37.18 15.19 -17.51
CA TYR A 751 -38.60 15.35 -17.17
C TYR A 751 -39.03 16.82 -17.00
N SER A 752 -38.11 17.71 -16.60
CA SER A 752 -38.31 19.15 -16.49
C SER A 752 -38.36 19.91 -17.83
N SER A 753 -38.20 19.23 -18.96
CA SER A 753 -38.16 19.82 -20.32
C SER A 753 -39.52 20.35 -20.78
N LEU A 754 -39.89 21.54 -20.29
CA LEU A 754 -41.14 22.23 -20.63
C LEU A 754 -41.09 22.92 -22.01
N GLY A 755 -39.90 23.20 -22.54
CA GLY A 755 -39.70 23.98 -23.76
C GLY A 755 -39.82 25.49 -23.53
N ALA A 756 -38.81 26.26 -23.94
CA ALA A 756 -38.84 27.71 -23.92
C ALA A 756 -38.05 28.31 -25.09
N LYS A 757 -38.30 29.59 -25.37
CA LYS A 757 -37.51 30.33 -26.36
C LYS A 757 -36.10 30.62 -25.81
N THR A 758 -35.07 30.14 -26.51
CA THR A 758 -33.67 30.54 -26.32
C THR A 758 -33.40 31.92 -26.93
N GLN A 759 -32.52 32.72 -26.31
CA GLN A 759 -32.03 33.96 -26.90
C GLN A 759 -30.71 33.70 -27.66
N PHE A 760 -29.75 33.04 -27.00
CA PHE A 760 -28.46 32.64 -27.57
C PHE A 760 -28.39 31.13 -27.89
N GLY A 761 -29.06 30.29 -27.08
CA GLY A 761 -29.03 28.83 -27.14
C GLY A 761 -28.48 28.18 -25.86
N ILE A 762 -28.79 26.90 -25.65
CA ILE A 762 -28.22 26.08 -24.56
C ILE A 762 -26.83 25.59 -24.99
N LYS A 763 -25.75 26.04 -24.33
CA LYS A 763 -24.38 25.65 -24.70
C LYS A 763 -24.05 24.22 -24.25
N ILE A 764 -23.86 23.33 -25.22
CA ILE A 764 -23.64 21.89 -25.02
C ILE A 764 -22.20 21.44 -25.28
N ILE A 765 -21.46 22.15 -26.14
CA ILE A 765 -20.01 21.96 -26.32
C ILE A 765 -19.33 23.33 -26.22
N ASP A 766 -18.37 23.43 -25.30
CA ASP A 766 -17.50 24.58 -25.04
C ASP A 766 -16.16 24.37 -25.77
N LEU A 767 -15.84 25.19 -26.77
CA LEU A 767 -14.61 25.10 -27.56
C LEU A 767 -13.78 26.37 -27.39
N ASN A 768 -12.47 26.27 -27.58
CA ASN A 768 -11.58 27.43 -27.50
C ASN A 768 -11.54 28.16 -28.86
N ALA A 769 -12.09 29.37 -28.95
CA ALA A 769 -12.05 30.20 -30.17
C ALA A 769 -10.65 30.42 -30.77
N ASN A 770 -9.58 30.30 -29.97
CA ASN A 770 -8.20 30.49 -30.43
C ASN A 770 -7.56 29.20 -30.99
N LYS A 771 -8.36 28.15 -31.19
CA LYS A 771 -7.92 26.81 -31.61
C LYS A 771 -8.60 26.37 -32.91
N VAL A 772 -8.08 25.32 -33.52
CA VAL A 772 -8.69 24.73 -34.72
C VAL A 772 -9.93 23.96 -34.28
N ASN A 773 -11.10 24.41 -34.72
CA ASN A 773 -12.39 23.75 -34.47
C ASN A 773 -13.03 23.45 -35.82
N ILE A 774 -13.11 22.17 -36.19
CA ILE A 774 -13.62 21.72 -37.50
C ILE A 774 -14.46 20.44 -37.36
N GLY A 775 -15.32 20.19 -38.35
CA GLY A 775 -16.06 18.94 -38.47
C GLY A 775 -17.53 19.15 -38.85
N ASN A 776 -18.30 18.06 -38.81
CA ASN A 776 -19.73 18.06 -39.03
C ASN A 776 -20.43 17.22 -37.95
N LEU A 777 -21.07 17.90 -37.00
CA LEU A 777 -21.88 17.30 -35.95
C LEU A 777 -23.36 17.51 -36.28
N THR A 778 -24.14 16.44 -36.27
CA THR A 778 -25.58 16.47 -36.59
C THR A 778 -26.41 15.88 -35.45
N LEU A 779 -27.64 16.35 -35.26
CA LEU A 779 -28.59 15.70 -34.34
C LEU A 779 -29.02 14.34 -34.89
N ALA A 780 -29.06 13.32 -34.03
CA ALA A 780 -29.45 11.96 -34.39
C ALA A 780 -30.96 11.80 -34.63
N ASN A 781 -31.79 12.66 -34.02
CA ASN A 781 -33.24 12.69 -34.12
C ASN A 781 -33.74 14.13 -33.92
N ASP A 782 -35.00 14.41 -34.24
CA ASP A 782 -35.66 15.65 -33.85
C ASP A 782 -35.73 15.80 -32.32
N VAL A 783 -35.33 16.98 -31.82
CA VAL A 783 -35.34 17.31 -30.39
C VAL A 783 -36.46 18.31 -30.13
N THR A 784 -37.47 17.94 -29.33
CA THR A 784 -38.65 18.79 -29.08
C THR A 784 -39.05 18.81 -27.61
N ALA A 785 -39.51 19.99 -27.16
CA ALA A 785 -40.13 20.21 -25.86
C ALA A 785 -41.15 21.36 -25.94
N GLY A 786 -42.33 21.16 -25.35
CA GLY A 786 -43.43 22.13 -25.43
C GLY A 786 -43.76 22.57 -26.86
N LEU A 787 -43.70 23.88 -27.11
CA LEU A 787 -43.97 24.49 -28.43
C LEU A 787 -42.75 24.50 -29.37
N TYR A 788 -41.60 24.00 -28.91
CA TYR A 788 -40.30 24.29 -29.50
C TYR A 788 -39.60 23.02 -30.02
N GLN A 789 -39.04 23.14 -31.23
CA GLN A 789 -38.01 22.26 -31.75
C GLN A 789 -36.65 22.89 -31.46
N TYR A 790 -35.72 22.11 -30.94
CA TYR A 790 -34.35 22.53 -30.68
C TYR A 790 -33.47 22.03 -31.82
N VAL A 791 -32.77 22.97 -32.46
CA VAL A 791 -31.85 22.70 -33.57
C VAL A 791 -30.41 22.98 -33.14
N LEU A 792 -29.48 22.18 -33.63
CA LEU A 792 -28.06 22.35 -33.38
C LEU A 792 -27.53 23.54 -34.20
N SER A 793 -26.87 24.48 -33.52
CA SER A 793 -26.20 25.64 -34.11
C SER A 793 -24.71 25.60 -33.76
N HIS A 794 -23.87 25.90 -34.75
CA HIS A 794 -22.45 26.20 -34.54
C HIS A 794 -22.31 27.71 -34.47
N GLY A 795 -21.87 28.23 -33.33
CA GLY A 795 -22.08 29.61 -32.92
C GLY A 795 -23.50 29.88 -32.41
N GLY A 796 -23.60 30.63 -31.31
CA GLY A 796 -24.87 31.03 -30.71
C GLY A 796 -25.44 32.28 -31.40
N VAL A 797 -26.76 32.48 -31.33
CA VAL A 797 -27.43 33.62 -31.96
C VAL A 797 -27.04 34.92 -31.23
N GLY A 798 -26.04 35.63 -31.76
CA GLY A 798 -25.46 36.81 -31.11
C GLY A 798 -24.49 36.49 -29.97
N ALA A 799 -23.93 35.28 -29.92
CA ALA A 799 -22.86 34.94 -28.98
C ALA A 799 -21.51 35.54 -29.44
N ASP A 800 -20.72 36.02 -28.48
CA ASP A 800 -19.37 36.58 -28.74
C ASP A 800 -18.39 35.53 -29.28
N ASP A 801 -18.60 34.25 -28.92
CA ASP A 801 -17.88 33.10 -29.45
C ASP A 801 -18.73 32.37 -30.49
N GLN A 802 -18.14 32.13 -31.67
CA GLN A 802 -18.77 31.45 -32.81
C GLN A 802 -18.22 30.02 -33.03
N SER A 803 -17.34 29.54 -32.15
CA SER A 803 -16.77 28.19 -32.20
C SER A 803 -17.58 27.14 -31.44
N ASP A 804 -18.36 27.55 -30.43
CA ASP A 804 -19.18 26.67 -29.59
C ASP A 804 -20.37 26.01 -30.31
N TYR A 805 -20.88 24.90 -29.75
CA TYR A 805 -22.14 24.30 -30.18
C TYR A 805 -23.28 24.57 -29.19
N TYR A 806 -24.43 24.96 -29.73
CA TYR A 806 -25.64 25.30 -28.98
C TYR A 806 -26.88 24.56 -29.49
N LEU A 807 -27.83 24.29 -28.61
CA LEU A 807 -29.21 23.99 -28.98
C LEU A 807 -30.03 25.28 -28.98
N THR A 808 -30.52 25.70 -30.15
CA THR A 808 -31.36 26.89 -30.30
C THR A 808 -32.81 26.50 -30.59
N SER A 809 -33.78 27.17 -29.97
CA SER A 809 -35.19 26.86 -30.10
C SER A 809 -35.83 27.56 -31.31
N THR A 810 -36.70 26.87 -32.04
CA THR A 810 -37.65 27.44 -33.00
C THR A 810 -39.05 26.90 -32.75
N TYR A 811 -40.10 27.60 -33.18
CA TYR A 811 -41.46 27.08 -33.07
C TYR A 811 -41.67 25.88 -34.00
N ILE A 812 -42.33 24.84 -33.49
CA ILE A 812 -42.81 23.72 -34.30
C ILE A 812 -43.86 24.24 -35.28
N LYS A 813 -43.62 24.09 -36.58
CA LYS A 813 -44.53 24.51 -37.66
C LYS A 813 -45.13 23.29 -38.35
N GLN A 814 -46.45 23.19 -38.33
CA GLN A 814 -47.22 22.29 -39.21
C GLN A 814 -48.22 23.16 -39.98
N ASP A 815 -48.25 23.04 -41.32
CA ASP A 815 -49.14 23.80 -42.22
C ASP A 815 -49.25 25.31 -41.93
N ASN A 816 -48.10 25.95 -41.66
CA ASN A 816 -47.99 27.37 -41.31
C ASN A 816 -48.77 27.81 -40.05
N LYS A 817 -49.22 26.89 -39.21
CA LYS A 817 -49.81 27.17 -37.90
C LYS A 817 -48.87 26.74 -36.77
N ILE A 818 -48.85 27.53 -35.70
CA ILE A 818 -48.22 27.13 -34.43
C ILE A 818 -49.22 26.22 -33.72
N ILE A 819 -48.86 24.96 -33.50
CA ILE A 819 -49.70 23.97 -32.81
C ILE A 819 -49.16 23.75 -31.40
N PRO A 820 -49.98 23.90 -30.35
CA PRO A 820 -49.56 23.53 -29.01
C PRO A 820 -49.52 22.01 -28.86
N ILE A 821 -48.32 21.47 -28.56
CA ILE A 821 -48.21 20.11 -28.03
C ILE A 821 -48.68 20.16 -26.58
N ILE A 822 -49.91 19.69 -26.36
CA ILE A 822 -50.43 19.45 -25.01
C ILE A 822 -49.74 18.18 -24.49
N ILE A 823 -48.75 18.36 -23.61
CA ILE A 823 -48.30 17.26 -22.76
C ILE A 823 -49.43 17.05 -21.75
N ALA A 824 -50.17 15.96 -21.89
CA ALA A 824 -51.13 15.55 -20.87
C ALA A 824 -50.34 15.24 -19.59
N PRO A 825 -50.74 15.78 -18.42
CA PRO A 825 -50.11 15.38 -17.17
C PRO A 825 -50.32 13.89 -16.98
N THR A 826 -49.25 13.15 -16.72
CA THR A 826 -49.36 11.80 -16.17
C THR A 826 -50.17 11.90 -14.88
N LEU A 827 -51.33 11.24 -14.86
CA LEU A 827 -52.15 11.14 -13.66
C LEU A 827 -51.29 10.54 -12.55
N GLU A 828 -51.18 11.25 -11.43
CA GLU A 828 -50.74 10.63 -10.18
C GLU A 828 -51.65 9.45 -9.89
N GLU A 829 -51.06 8.34 -9.44
CA GLU A 829 -51.81 7.15 -9.05
C GLU A 829 -52.73 7.50 -7.87
N THR A 830 -54.02 7.63 -8.16
CA THR A 830 -55.00 8.17 -7.21
C THR A 830 -55.09 7.31 -5.96
N ALA A 831 -54.96 7.95 -4.80
CA ALA A 831 -55.22 7.33 -3.51
C ALA A 831 -56.56 6.57 -3.51
N GLN A 832 -56.53 5.33 -3.02
CA GLN A 832 -57.75 4.55 -2.82
C GLN A 832 -58.65 5.25 -1.79
N PRO A 833 -59.99 5.18 -1.95
CA PRO A 833 -60.91 5.94 -1.13
C PRO A 833 -60.98 5.40 0.30
N VAL A 834 -61.17 6.32 1.25
CA VAL A 834 -61.53 5.97 2.63
C VAL A 834 -62.98 5.51 2.65
N GLU A 835 -63.23 4.24 2.97
CA GLU A 835 -64.55 3.79 3.42
C GLU A 835 -64.73 4.08 4.92
N GLU A 836 -65.88 4.67 5.28
CA GLU A 836 -66.27 4.88 6.67
C GLU A 836 -66.65 3.57 7.37
N PRO A 837 -66.46 3.45 8.69
CA PRO A 837 -66.58 2.17 9.40
C PRO A 837 -68.04 1.79 9.65
N VAL A 838 -68.46 0.63 9.12
CA VAL A 838 -69.73 -0.02 9.48
C VAL A 838 -69.50 -0.96 10.67
N MET A 839 -70.11 -0.67 11.81
CA MET A 839 -70.12 -1.57 12.98
C MET A 839 -70.96 -2.83 12.73
N PRO A 840 -70.50 -4.02 13.14
CA PRO A 840 -71.36 -5.14 13.48
C PRO A 840 -71.83 -5.03 14.95
N ALA A 841 -73.12 -5.25 15.20
CA ALA A 841 -73.67 -5.35 16.56
C ALA A 841 -73.53 -6.77 17.15
N GLU A 842 -73.62 -6.85 18.49
CA GLU A 842 -73.48 -8.06 19.31
C GLU A 842 -74.52 -9.17 19.03
N VAL A 843 -74.25 -10.41 19.52
CA VAL A 843 -74.98 -11.06 20.65
C VAL A 843 -74.62 -12.56 20.82
N ILE A 844 -73.99 -12.91 21.97
CA ILE A 844 -74.26 -14.03 22.93
C ILE A 844 -74.37 -15.49 22.39
N ALA A 845 -73.80 -16.60 22.93
CA ALA A 845 -73.01 -17.02 24.13
C ALA A 845 -72.28 -18.37 23.77
N LYS A 846 -71.46 -19.08 24.58
CA LYS A 846 -71.48 -19.35 26.04
C LYS A 846 -70.15 -19.98 26.54
N ASN A 847 -69.87 -19.80 27.84
CA ASN A 847 -68.75 -20.32 28.66
C ASN A 847 -68.18 -21.72 28.35
N GLU A 848 -66.87 -21.94 28.58
CA GLU A 848 -66.39 -22.56 29.85
C GLU A 848 -64.88 -22.40 30.19
N GLN A 849 -64.67 -22.08 31.47
CA GLN A 849 -63.51 -22.16 32.39
C GLN A 849 -62.13 -22.70 31.91
N ALA A 850 -61.05 -21.94 32.16
CA ALA A 850 -60.03 -22.23 33.20
C ALA A 850 -58.87 -21.18 33.24
N VAL A 851 -58.12 -21.13 34.35
CA VAL A 851 -57.20 -20.07 34.83
C VAL A 851 -56.08 -20.76 35.67
N PRO A 852 -54.86 -20.25 35.98
CA PRO A 852 -53.92 -19.29 35.34
C PRO A 852 -52.42 -19.80 35.29
N SER A 853 -51.45 -18.87 35.10
CA SER A 853 -50.07 -18.87 35.68
C SER A 853 -49.01 -19.80 35.07
N LEU A 854 -47.68 -19.66 35.18
CA LEU A 854 -46.67 -18.65 35.61
C LEU A 854 -45.29 -19.17 35.06
N ALA A 855 -44.14 -18.47 34.95
CA ALA A 855 -43.66 -17.13 35.32
C ALA A 855 -42.48 -16.69 34.38
N GLU A 856 -41.79 -15.59 34.68
CA GLU A 856 -40.44 -15.28 34.20
C GLU A 856 -39.40 -16.27 34.77
N THR A 857 -38.25 -16.46 34.10
CA THR A 857 -36.93 -16.08 34.66
C THR A 857 -35.79 -16.20 33.64
N ALA A 858 -34.71 -15.46 33.90
CA ALA A 858 -33.52 -15.35 33.05
C ALA A 858 -32.52 -16.50 33.20
N GLN A 859 -31.72 -16.71 32.16
CA GLN A 859 -30.25 -16.81 32.28
C GLN A 859 -29.56 -16.33 31.00
#